data_AF-A0A5T0PXC1-F1
#
_entry.id   AF-A0A5T0PXC1-F1
#
_cell.length_a   1.000
_cell.length_b   1.000
_cell.length_c   1.000
_cell.angle_alpha   90.00
_cell.angle_beta   90.00
_cell.angle_gamma   90.00
#
_symmetry.space_group_name_H-M   'P 1'
#
loop_
_entity.id
_entity.type
_entity.pdbx_description
1 polymer ?
#
loop_
_entity_poly.entity_id
_entity_poly.type
_entity_poly.pdbx_seq_one_letter_code
_entity_poly.pdbx_strand_id
1 'polypeptide(L)'
;MKIFKIIFLIISIFLSSSAFARVDDYINEANLIKDMLKQSIETYKKGDNLGAKKLSEDAYFQHFENMEGPIGRNIGRKAITMERKFVNLRRMYKDEAPLTQINALVDSLYYDLDEVAPILQNGYRLKAEASDTNYDKTKAEKSSLEANAKREADAEALIAQMMGVDKKDLAQSSLTTQAPIPANDDTSKLTDDNASADLQAAAAMDARLQFILDNISTKFSQAANAFKEKNYQASKDFLNDALFSDYRNTKVEILVNKFTKAGNDQKIQQAIRTLIRQINDAKIDEKGLRDGLDSIEEQIFDVFLQIPNSELSSLQISGFNDETKGKDYTKVSNDIKLALDEILKNYDGFSASIVDDLQGIYLDIFEASGMENKIGAVDSGLKLKIESLFSKGVALIKASADKKELEATFNDLEQLIASSVDKIQDSTPYSLFIWALGIILREGLEALIIVVAIVSYLVQSGNKNRLNIAYSALFTGVILSFVTAFGVSWLFKENAGQSRELIEGITMLIAVLLLFYVGFWLLSNAQNKKWTSFIKQGAIDAISNNSAKTLWITVFLAVYREGAETVLFYQALLFDAKTSTDFGAVFGGLGLGILILIVLYFLLKAGAIRIPVKQFFYITSYIIFYMVFVFTGKGIAELIEGKVIIPSLIPMNFEPILWLGIYPYYETLIPQFIVLIMLIIGILITKQISKKGVKS
;
A
#
# COMPACT_ATOMS: atom_id res chain seq x y z
N MET A 1 7.86 -33.98 12.85
CA MET A 1 6.46 -33.85 12.38
C MET A 1 5.46 -33.64 13.52
N LYS A 2 5.24 -34.58 14.46
CA LYS A 2 4.22 -34.42 15.54
C LYS A 2 4.37 -33.14 16.38
N ILE A 3 5.59 -32.83 16.84
CA ILE A 3 5.88 -31.63 17.66
C ILE A 3 5.55 -30.32 16.93
N PHE A 4 5.80 -30.25 15.61
CA PHE A 4 5.55 -29.05 14.81
C PHE A 4 4.05 -28.73 14.70
N LYS A 5 3.18 -29.75 14.62
CA LYS A 5 1.73 -29.57 14.65
C LYS A 5 1.21 -29.08 16.01
N ILE A 6 1.83 -29.49 17.11
CA ILE A 6 1.43 -29.08 18.47
C ILE A 6 1.79 -27.61 18.70
N ILE A 7 2.99 -27.19 18.28
CA ILE A 7 3.42 -25.77 18.39
C ILE A 7 2.52 -24.86 17.55
N PHE A 8 2.20 -25.27 16.30
CA PHE A 8 1.28 -24.53 15.43
C PHE A 8 -0.11 -24.35 16.06
N LEU A 9 -0.68 -25.43 16.64
CA LEU A 9 -1.99 -25.39 17.30
C LEU A 9 -2.02 -24.42 18.49
N ILE A 10 -0.98 -24.43 19.32
CA ILE A 10 -0.90 -23.56 20.51
C ILE A 10 -0.80 -22.08 20.08
N ILE A 11 -0.06 -21.78 19.01
CA ILE A 11 0.07 -20.42 18.46
C ILE A 11 -1.28 -19.91 17.93
N SER A 12 -2.03 -20.73 17.17
CA SER A 12 -3.37 -20.33 16.66
C SER A 12 -4.38 -20.05 17.78
N ILE A 13 -4.28 -20.72 18.93
CA ILE A 13 -5.16 -20.51 20.09
C ILE A 13 -4.76 -19.23 20.87
N PHE A 14 -3.48 -18.86 20.88
CA PHE A 14 -3.01 -17.66 21.59
C PHE A 14 -3.27 -16.36 20.81
N LEU A 15 -3.18 -16.38 19.46
CA LEU A 15 -3.47 -15.19 18.64
C LEU A 15 -4.95 -14.78 18.64
N SER A 16 -5.87 -15.65 19.05
CA SER A 16 -7.32 -15.41 18.97
C SER A 16 -7.92 -14.68 20.18
N SER A 17 -7.11 -14.28 21.17
CA SER A 17 -7.59 -13.84 22.50
C SER A 17 -7.36 -12.35 22.85
N SER A 18 -6.98 -11.49 21.90
CA SER A 18 -6.66 -10.07 22.17
C SER A 18 -7.37 -9.10 21.22
N ALA A 19 -8.65 -8.81 21.50
CA ALA A 19 -9.41 -7.75 20.82
C ALA A 19 -10.41 -7.09 21.78
N PHE A 20 -9.98 -6.03 22.47
CA PHE A 20 -10.90 -5.09 23.12
C PHE A 20 -11.25 -3.99 22.13
N ALA A 21 -12.50 -3.95 21.67
CA ALA A 21 -12.99 -2.86 20.83
C ALA A 21 -13.27 -1.61 21.67
N ARG A 22 -12.68 -0.49 21.29
CA ARG A 22 -13.08 0.85 21.77
C ARG A 22 -14.45 1.19 21.18
N VAL A 23 -15.30 1.86 21.95
CA VAL A 23 -16.59 2.39 21.47
C VAL A 23 -16.43 3.88 21.26
N ASP A 24 -16.36 4.31 20.01
CA ASP A 24 -16.18 5.71 19.63
C ASP A 24 -17.53 6.37 19.30
N ASP A 25 -17.69 7.64 19.69
CA ASP A 25 -18.88 8.47 19.42
C ASP A 25 -18.60 9.40 18.23
N TYR A 26 -18.91 8.90 17.04
CA TYR A 26 -18.68 9.58 15.77
C TYR A 26 -19.58 10.81 15.58
N ILE A 27 -20.72 10.87 16.27
CA ILE A 27 -21.67 12.00 16.18
C ILE A 27 -21.14 13.18 16.99
N ASN A 28 -20.61 12.92 18.20
CA ASN A 28 -19.94 13.95 19.00
C ASN A 28 -18.70 14.50 18.27
N GLU A 29 -17.86 13.62 17.72
CA GLU A 29 -16.64 14.01 17.00
C GLU A 29 -16.95 14.90 15.79
N ALA A 30 -17.96 14.54 14.99
CA ALA A 30 -18.42 15.34 13.87
C ALA A 30 -18.92 16.74 14.28
N ASN A 31 -19.47 16.91 15.48
CA ASN A 31 -19.94 18.21 15.95
C ASN A 31 -18.78 19.09 16.45
N LEU A 32 -17.75 18.51 17.08
CA LEU A 32 -16.52 19.23 17.45
C LEU A 32 -15.82 19.81 16.21
N ILE A 33 -15.69 19.01 15.14
CA ILE A 33 -15.15 19.46 13.85
C ILE A 33 -15.94 20.65 13.31
N LYS A 34 -17.28 20.59 13.30
CA LYS A 34 -18.14 21.71 12.84
C LYS A 34 -17.93 22.97 13.67
N ASP A 35 -17.84 22.88 14.99
CA ASP A 35 -17.64 24.04 15.86
C ASP A 35 -16.26 24.68 15.68
N MET A 36 -15.22 23.91 15.34
CA MET A 36 -13.88 24.43 15.03
C MET A 36 -13.82 25.07 13.63
N LEU A 37 -14.45 24.46 12.64
CA LEU A 37 -14.62 25.04 11.30
C LEU A 37 -15.45 26.34 11.33
N LYS A 38 -16.45 26.43 12.20
CA LYS A 38 -17.19 27.68 12.46
C LYS A 38 -16.28 28.75 13.06
N GLN A 39 -15.42 28.37 14.01
CA GLN A 39 -14.45 29.28 14.62
C GLN A 39 -13.40 29.75 13.61
N SER A 40 -12.92 28.90 12.69
CA SER A 40 -11.97 29.34 11.66
C SER A 40 -12.56 30.43 10.76
N ILE A 41 -13.82 30.29 10.34
CA ILE A 41 -14.53 31.34 9.58
C ILE A 41 -14.63 32.66 10.38
N GLU A 42 -15.00 32.60 11.66
CA GLU A 42 -15.14 33.80 12.51
C GLU A 42 -13.79 34.45 12.86
N THR A 43 -12.69 33.70 12.81
CA THR A 43 -11.32 34.21 12.97
C THR A 43 -10.85 34.86 11.67
N TYR A 44 -11.11 34.23 10.52
CA TYR A 44 -10.83 34.79 9.19
C TYR A 44 -11.54 36.13 8.94
N LYS A 45 -12.83 36.23 9.32
CA LYS A 45 -13.62 37.47 9.24
C LYS A 45 -13.03 38.64 10.04
N LYS A 46 -12.16 38.38 11.03
CA LYS A 46 -11.46 39.41 11.82
C LYS A 46 -10.12 39.83 11.21
N GLY A 47 -9.73 39.24 10.07
CA GLY A 47 -8.44 39.45 9.41
C GLY A 47 -7.30 38.59 9.95
N ASP A 48 -7.59 37.58 10.77
CA ASP A 48 -6.60 36.61 11.26
C ASP A 48 -6.59 35.36 10.38
N ASN A 49 -5.84 35.45 9.28
CA ASN A 49 -5.76 34.41 8.25
C ASN A 49 -5.00 33.17 8.75
N LEU A 50 -3.97 33.37 9.57
CA LEU A 50 -3.16 32.29 10.14
C LEU A 50 -3.91 31.56 11.26
N GLY A 51 -4.59 32.28 12.17
CA GLY A 51 -5.46 31.67 13.18
C GLY A 51 -6.62 30.90 12.58
N ALA A 52 -7.17 31.35 11.44
CA ALA A 52 -8.18 30.60 10.69
C ALA A 52 -7.62 29.32 10.06
N LYS A 53 -6.45 29.39 9.40
CA LYS A 53 -5.72 28.22 8.87
C LYS A 53 -5.48 27.20 9.98
N LYS A 54 -4.95 27.63 11.12
CA LYS A 54 -4.70 26.79 12.29
C LYS A 54 -5.97 26.10 12.80
N LEU A 55 -7.08 26.84 12.98
CA LEU A 55 -8.34 26.24 13.44
C LEU A 55 -8.89 25.17 12.48
N SER A 56 -8.56 25.26 11.18
CA SER A 56 -8.83 24.20 10.19
C SER A 56 -7.86 23.02 10.27
N GLU A 57 -6.60 23.24 10.67
CA GLU A 57 -5.60 22.20 10.92
C GLU A 57 -5.95 21.40 12.17
N ASP A 58 -6.29 22.09 13.26
CA ASP A 58 -6.73 21.47 14.51
C ASP A 58 -8.02 20.65 14.30
N ALA A 59 -8.99 21.15 13.52
CA ALA A 59 -10.22 20.40 13.21
C ALA A 59 -9.93 19.09 12.44
N TYR A 60 -8.88 19.07 11.62
CA TYR A 60 -8.45 17.88 10.89
C TYR A 60 -7.70 16.89 11.80
N PHE A 61 -6.56 17.30 12.37
CA PHE A 61 -5.65 16.42 13.11
C PHE A 61 -6.17 16.01 14.49
N GLN A 62 -6.94 16.86 15.18
CA GLN A 62 -7.41 16.50 16.53
C GLN A 62 -8.66 15.61 16.50
N HIS A 63 -9.40 15.61 15.39
CA HIS A 63 -10.73 14.99 15.32
C HIS A 63 -11.00 14.17 14.05
N PHE A 64 -10.86 14.76 12.85
CA PHE A 64 -11.19 14.06 11.60
C PHE A 64 -10.31 12.83 11.34
N GLU A 65 -9.02 12.88 11.70
CA GLU A 65 -8.08 11.76 11.59
C GLU A 65 -8.62 10.47 12.28
N ASN A 66 -9.30 10.60 13.42
CA ASN A 66 -9.93 9.48 14.13
C ASN A 66 -11.10 8.86 13.33
N MET A 67 -11.77 9.65 12.49
CA MET A 67 -12.94 9.25 11.70
C MET A 67 -12.56 8.71 10.32
N GLU A 68 -11.43 9.15 9.75
CA GLU A 68 -11.01 8.85 8.38
C GLU A 68 -10.96 7.34 8.08
N GLY A 69 -10.29 6.54 8.91
CA GLY A 69 -10.20 5.09 8.75
C GLY A 69 -11.58 4.38 8.79
N PRO A 70 -12.45 4.66 9.78
CA PRO A 70 -13.85 4.26 9.78
C PRO A 70 -14.64 4.70 8.53
N ILE A 71 -14.49 5.93 8.04
CA ILE A 71 -15.15 6.41 6.80
C ILE A 71 -14.66 5.59 5.61
N GLY A 72 -13.36 5.42 5.44
CA GLY A 72 -12.76 4.65 4.35
C GLY A 72 -13.27 3.21 4.27
N ARG A 73 -13.45 2.54 5.42
CA ARG A 73 -13.97 1.16 5.48
C ARG A 73 -15.46 1.02 5.20
N ASN A 74 -16.28 1.99 5.60
CA ASN A 74 -17.75 1.86 5.54
C ASN A 74 -18.37 2.61 4.35
N ILE A 75 -17.72 3.68 3.87
CA ILE A 75 -18.24 4.66 2.91
C ILE A 75 -17.24 4.86 1.75
N GLY A 76 -16.07 4.22 1.79
CA GLY A 76 -15.10 4.21 0.70
C GLY A 76 -14.43 5.56 0.49
N ARG A 77 -14.46 6.05 -0.75
CA ARG A 77 -13.68 7.23 -1.19
C ARG A 77 -14.08 8.56 -0.55
N LYS A 78 -15.23 8.63 0.14
CA LYS A 78 -15.69 9.82 0.87
C LYS A 78 -14.63 10.37 1.84
N ALA A 79 -13.81 9.48 2.46
CA ALA A 79 -12.70 9.89 3.32
C ALA A 79 -11.68 10.79 2.59
N ILE A 80 -11.22 10.36 1.41
CA ILE A 80 -10.24 11.06 0.56
C ILE A 80 -10.81 12.39 0.06
N THR A 81 -12.10 12.42 -0.29
CA THR A 81 -12.79 13.65 -0.71
C THR A 81 -12.86 14.67 0.43
N MET A 82 -13.18 14.23 1.66
CA MET A 82 -13.22 15.10 2.83
C MET A 82 -11.82 15.61 3.22
N GLU A 83 -10.80 14.74 3.23
CA GLU A 83 -9.39 15.10 3.44
C GLU A 83 -8.95 16.22 2.47
N ARG A 84 -9.20 16.05 1.16
CA ARG A 84 -8.91 17.07 0.14
C ARG A 84 -9.64 18.39 0.42
N LYS A 85 -10.88 18.36 0.90
CA LYS A 85 -11.63 19.57 1.29
C LYS A 85 -10.95 20.29 2.49
N PHE A 86 -10.39 19.58 3.46
CA PHE A 86 -9.57 20.19 4.52
C PHE A 86 -8.28 20.81 3.98
N VAL A 87 -7.54 20.10 3.11
CA VAL A 87 -6.32 20.64 2.47
C VAL A 87 -6.63 21.94 1.71
N ASN A 88 -7.68 21.94 0.91
CA ASN A 88 -8.13 23.11 0.16
C ASN A 88 -8.57 24.27 1.06
N LEU A 89 -9.20 23.99 2.20
CA LEU A 89 -9.60 25.02 3.16
C LEU A 89 -8.37 25.71 3.80
N ARG A 90 -7.34 24.94 4.18
CA ARG A 90 -6.06 25.50 4.67
C ARG A 90 -5.41 26.40 3.63
N ARG A 91 -5.38 25.97 2.36
CA ARG A 91 -4.87 26.78 1.24
C ARG A 91 -5.68 28.06 1.04
N MET A 92 -7.01 27.98 1.05
CA MET A 92 -7.88 29.16 0.93
C MET A 92 -7.65 30.20 2.02
N TYR A 93 -7.38 29.79 3.26
CA TYR A 93 -7.03 30.71 4.34
C TYR A 93 -5.64 31.35 4.14
N LYS A 94 -4.66 30.59 3.64
CA LYS A 94 -3.30 31.08 3.31
C LYS A 94 -3.30 32.08 2.15
N ASP A 95 -4.07 31.80 1.10
CA ASP A 95 -4.10 32.55 -0.15
C ASP A 95 -5.11 33.73 -0.13
N GLU A 96 -5.65 34.06 1.05
CA GLU A 96 -6.66 35.12 1.27
C GLU A 96 -7.90 35.00 0.36
N ALA A 97 -8.38 33.77 0.15
CA ALA A 97 -9.47 33.47 -0.77
C ALA A 97 -10.79 34.18 -0.37
N PRO A 98 -11.67 34.49 -1.35
CA PRO A 98 -12.96 35.11 -1.06
C PRO A 98 -13.79 34.30 -0.05
N LEU A 99 -14.35 34.96 0.96
CA LEU A 99 -15.15 34.35 2.02
C LEU A 99 -16.32 33.49 1.48
N THR A 100 -16.83 33.79 0.27
CA THR A 100 -17.86 32.98 -0.41
C THR A 100 -17.38 31.59 -0.84
N GLN A 101 -16.10 31.42 -1.16
CA GLN A 101 -15.49 30.12 -1.46
C GLN A 101 -15.28 29.32 -0.17
N ILE A 102 -14.71 29.96 0.85
CA ILE A 102 -14.47 29.39 2.18
C ILE A 102 -15.77 28.88 2.81
N ASN A 103 -16.82 29.71 2.85
CA ASN A 103 -18.13 29.31 3.37
C ASN A 103 -18.71 28.12 2.60
N ALA A 104 -18.62 28.12 1.26
CA ALA A 104 -19.13 27.02 0.45
C ALA A 104 -18.40 25.70 0.70
N LEU A 105 -17.08 25.75 0.89
CA LEU A 105 -16.26 24.57 1.21
C LEU A 105 -16.56 24.03 2.62
N VAL A 106 -16.74 24.90 3.62
CA VAL A 106 -17.14 24.51 4.98
C VAL A 106 -18.58 23.98 5.03
N ASP A 107 -19.53 24.59 4.31
CA ASP A 107 -20.89 24.04 4.13
C ASP A 107 -20.88 22.66 3.45
N SER A 108 -19.89 22.39 2.59
CA SER A 108 -19.65 21.09 1.96
C SER A 108 -19.16 20.06 3.00
N LEU A 109 -18.16 20.42 3.81
CA LEU A 109 -17.66 19.59 4.92
C LEU A 109 -18.74 19.30 5.97
N TYR A 110 -19.62 20.26 6.28
CA TYR A 110 -20.72 20.05 7.23
C TYR A 110 -21.71 19.00 6.71
N TYR A 111 -22.10 19.11 5.44
CA TYR A 111 -22.98 18.13 4.80
C TYR A 111 -22.37 16.72 4.83
N ASP A 112 -21.09 16.62 4.48
CA ASP A 112 -20.37 15.34 4.50
C ASP A 112 -20.31 14.75 5.93
N LEU A 113 -20.03 15.57 6.95
CA LEU A 113 -20.03 15.16 8.36
C LEU A 113 -21.42 14.70 8.85
N ASP A 114 -22.49 15.36 8.44
CA ASP A 114 -23.88 14.98 8.73
C ASP A 114 -24.30 13.68 8.02
N GLU A 115 -23.71 13.37 6.85
CA GLU A 115 -23.92 12.11 6.14
C GLU A 115 -23.13 10.95 6.77
N VAL A 116 -21.83 11.13 7.03
CA VAL A 116 -20.96 10.01 7.45
C VAL A 116 -21.18 9.62 8.91
N ALA A 117 -21.31 10.57 9.84
CA ALA A 117 -21.30 10.25 11.28
C ALA A 117 -22.45 9.32 11.72
N PRO A 118 -23.71 9.47 11.24
CA PRO A 118 -24.78 8.54 11.56
C PRO A 118 -24.55 7.13 10.97
N ILE A 119 -23.91 7.03 9.80
CA ILE A 119 -23.57 5.75 9.14
C ILE A 119 -22.49 5.01 9.94
N LEU A 120 -21.45 5.71 10.39
CA LEU A 120 -20.41 5.15 11.27
C LEU A 120 -20.98 4.68 12.60
N GLN A 121 -21.86 5.48 13.21
CA GLN A 121 -22.41 5.19 14.53
C GLN A 121 -23.42 4.03 14.55
N ASN A 122 -24.23 3.89 13.49
CA ASN A 122 -25.39 2.97 13.47
C ASN A 122 -25.32 1.87 12.40
N GLY A 123 -24.35 1.93 11.49
CA GLY A 123 -24.28 1.11 10.29
C GLY A 123 -25.39 1.41 9.27
N TYR A 124 -25.32 0.75 8.11
CA TYR A 124 -26.38 0.82 7.09
C TYR A 124 -27.67 0.16 7.58
N ARG A 125 -28.60 0.94 8.13
CA ARG A 125 -30.00 0.53 8.22
C ARG A 125 -30.66 0.64 6.86
N LEU A 126 -30.72 -0.48 6.14
CA LEU A 126 -31.52 -0.61 4.91
C LEU A 126 -32.99 -0.29 5.19
N LYS A 127 -33.38 0.95 4.96
CA LYS A 127 -34.76 1.40 5.03
C LYS A 127 -35.40 1.06 3.69
N ALA A 128 -36.20 0.00 3.66
CA ALA A 128 -36.91 -0.39 2.45
C ALA A 128 -37.89 0.73 2.06
N GLU A 129 -37.57 1.46 1.00
CA GLU A 129 -38.49 2.41 0.38
C GLU A 129 -39.50 1.65 -0.48
N ALA A 130 -40.76 2.01 -0.34
CA ALA A 130 -41.83 1.36 -1.09
C ALA A 130 -41.75 1.81 -2.56
N SER A 131 -41.32 0.90 -3.44
CA SER A 131 -41.33 1.09 -4.89
C SER A 131 -42.75 1.36 -5.44
N ASP A 132 -43.77 0.94 -4.69
CA ASP A 132 -45.19 1.07 -5.05
C ASP A 132 -45.91 2.01 -4.06
N THR A 133 -46.57 3.04 -4.57
CA THR A 133 -47.27 4.06 -3.76
C THR A 133 -48.62 3.60 -3.21
N ASN A 134 -49.02 2.36 -3.50
CA ASN A 134 -50.39 1.87 -3.34
C ASN A 134 -50.48 0.59 -2.46
N TYR A 135 -49.69 0.53 -1.40
CA TYR A 135 -49.61 -0.62 -0.48
C TYR A 135 -49.89 -0.24 0.99
N ASP A 136 -50.56 -1.13 1.74
CA ASP A 136 -50.89 -0.96 3.17
C ASP A 136 -49.64 -1.09 4.05
N LYS A 137 -48.99 0.05 4.28
CA LYS A 137 -47.77 0.22 5.09
C LYS A 137 -47.80 -0.55 6.41
N THR A 138 -48.88 -0.41 7.17
CA THR A 138 -49.11 -1.08 8.46
C THR A 138 -49.01 -2.61 8.35
N LYS A 139 -49.45 -3.17 7.23
CA LYS A 139 -49.59 -4.62 7.05
C LYS A 139 -48.28 -5.31 6.72
N ALA A 140 -47.37 -4.72 5.92
CA ALA A 140 -46.04 -5.32 5.73
C ALA A 140 -44.99 -4.83 6.74
N GLU A 141 -45.19 -3.73 7.46
CA GLU A 141 -44.46 -3.50 8.73
C GLU A 141 -44.73 -4.64 9.72
N LYS A 142 -46.00 -5.02 9.91
CA LYS A 142 -46.38 -6.17 10.75
C LYS A 142 -45.86 -7.52 10.20
N SER A 143 -45.98 -7.75 8.88
CA SER A 143 -45.44 -8.96 8.23
C SER A 143 -43.92 -9.08 8.40
N SER A 144 -43.19 -7.97 8.30
CA SER A 144 -41.73 -7.92 8.51
C SER A 144 -41.36 -8.26 9.95
N LEU A 145 -42.07 -7.69 10.93
CA LEU A 145 -41.91 -8.03 12.35
C LEU A 145 -42.21 -9.50 12.66
N GLU A 146 -43.29 -10.06 12.12
CA GLU A 146 -43.64 -11.48 12.28
C GLU A 146 -42.61 -12.40 11.62
N ALA A 147 -42.09 -12.03 10.44
CA ALA A 147 -41.03 -12.76 9.76
C ALA A 147 -39.67 -12.67 10.49
N ASN A 148 -39.36 -11.56 11.15
CA ASN A 148 -38.16 -11.41 11.97
C ASN A 148 -38.25 -12.27 13.24
N ALA A 149 -39.33 -12.13 14.01
CA ALA A 149 -39.56 -12.92 15.21
C ALA A 149 -39.55 -14.43 14.93
N LYS A 150 -40.05 -14.85 13.76
CA LYS A 150 -39.94 -16.25 13.32
C LYS A 150 -38.50 -16.67 13.03
N ARG A 151 -37.72 -15.86 12.31
CA ARG A 151 -36.30 -16.16 12.04
C ARG A 151 -35.46 -16.23 13.31
N GLU A 152 -35.72 -15.35 14.29
CA GLU A 152 -35.10 -15.38 15.61
C GLU A 152 -35.47 -16.65 16.37
N ALA A 153 -36.76 -17.01 16.43
CA ALA A 153 -37.22 -18.24 17.09
C ALA A 153 -36.70 -19.54 16.44
N ASP A 154 -36.56 -19.55 15.11
CA ASP A 154 -35.97 -20.66 14.35
C ASP A 154 -34.46 -20.76 14.60
N ALA A 155 -33.74 -19.62 14.68
CA ALA A 155 -32.32 -19.57 15.01
C ALA A 155 -32.05 -20.01 16.47
N GLU A 156 -32.84 -19.55 17.44
CA GLU A 156 -32.79 -20.03 18.83
C GLU A 156 -32.99 -21.55 18.93
N ALA A 157 -33.95 -22.10 18.18
CA ALA A 157 -34.22 -23.53 18.16
C ALA A 157 -33.04 -24.34 17.57
N LEU A 158 -32.42 -23.82 16.50
CA LEU A 158 -31.23 -24.41 15.89
C LEU A 158 -30.03 -24.38 16.85
N ILE A 159 -29.84 -23.28 17.58
CA ILE A 159 -28.79 -23.10 18.59
C ILE A 159 -29.00 -24.04 19.79
N ALA A 160 -30.23 -24.16 20.30
CA ALA A 160 -30.59 -25.12 21.34
C ALA A 160 -30.27 -26.56 20.92
N GLN A 161 -30.64 -26.92 19.69
CA GLN A 161 -30.40 -28.25 19.13
C GLN A 161 -28.90 -28.54 18.91
N MET A 162 -28.10 -27.56 18.51
CA MET A 162 -26.64 -27.72 18.36
C MET A 162 -25.90 -27.83 19.70
N MET A 163 -26.39 -27.16 20.76
CA MET A 163 -25.78 -27.23 22.09
C MET A 163 -26.31 -28.39 22.95
N GLY A 164 -27.41 -29.04 22.55
CA GLY A 164 -27.99 -30.17 23.28
C GLY A 164 -28.70 -29.78 24.58
N VAL A 165 -29.21 -28.54 24.67
CA VAL A 165 -29.84 -27.97 25.88
C VAL A 165 -31.32 -27.67 25.59
N ASP A 166 -32.18 -27.81 26.61
CA ASP A 166 -33.62 -27.53 26.46
C ASP A 166 -33.88 -26.02 26.29
N LYS A 167 -34.92 -25.65 25.53
CA LYS A 167 -35.22 -24.27 25.12
C LYS A 167 -35.45 -23.31 26.30
N LYS A 168 -35.73 -23.82 27.50
CA LYS A 168 -35.98 -23.02 28.71
C LYS A 168 -34.72 -22.50 29.40
N ASP A 169 -33.57 -23.16 29.23
CA ASP A 169 -32.34 -22.81 29.97
C ASP A 169 -31.51 -21.72 29.27
N LEU A 170 -31.80 -21.43 28.00
CA LEU A 170 -31.16 -20.37 27.20
C LEU A 170 -31.42 -18.94 27.70
N ALA A 171 -32.48 -18.72 28.49
CA ALA A 171 -32.88 -17.40 28.96
C ALA A 171 -31.98 -16.80 30.07
N GLN A 172 -30.96 -17.54 30.55
CA GLN A 172 -30.08 -17.11 31.65
C GLN A 172 -28.58 -17.01 31.29
N SER A 173 -28.17 -17.23 30.04
CA SER A 173 -26.76 -17.13 29.62
C SER A 173 -26.55 -16.29 28.36
N SER A 174 -26.79 -14.99 28.43
CA SER A 174 -26.54 -14.02 27.35
C SER A 174 -25.34 -13.11 27.64
N LEU A 175 -24.17 -13.71 27.86
CA LEU A 175 -22.87 -13.06 27.72
C LEU A 175 -21.92 -13.97 26.93
N THR A 176 -21.31 -13.41 25.88
CA THR A 176 -20.17 -13.94 25.11
C THR A 176 -20.29 -15.35 24.50
N THR A 177 -20.49 -15.47 23.19
CA THR A 177 -19.41 -15.77 22.20
C THR A 177 -19.94 -15.94 20.78
N GLN A 178 -19.10 -15.62 19.79
CA GLN A 178 -19.35 -15.87 18.36
C GLN A 178 -18.99 -17.33 18.00
N ALA A 179 -19.70 -17.91 17.03
CA ALA A 179 -19.31 -19.14 16.35
C ALA A 179 -19.45 -18.99 14.81
N PRO A 180 -18.60 -19.63 13.99
CA PRO A 180 -18.45 -19.29 12.58
C PRO A 180 -19.38 -20.08 11.65
N ILE A 181 -19.69 -19.49 10.49
CA ILE A 181 -20.47 -20.11 9.40
C ILE A 181 -19.48 -20.70 8.35
N PRO A 182 -19.68 -21.94 7.86
CA PRO A 182 -18.77 -22.58 6.91
C PRO A 182 -18.94 -22.06 5.47
N ALA A 183 -17.86 -22.17 4.69
CA ALA A 183 -17.83 -21.81 3.29
C ALA A 183 -18.71 -22.72 2.42
N ASN A 184 -19.25 -22.17 1.33
CA ASN A 184 -19.66 -22.95 0.17
C ASN A 184 -19.25 -22.20 -1.11
N ASP A 185 -18.90 -22.98 -2.12
CA ASP A 185 -18.21 -22.55 -3.35
C ASP A 185 -19.19 -22.05 -4.44
N ASP A 186 -18.64 -21.67 -5.60
CA ASP A 186 -19.32 -21.24 -6.83
C ASP A 186 -20.02 -19.86 -6.82
N THR A 187 -19.26 -18.83 -7.23
CA THR A 187 -19.57 -18.18 -8.52
C THR A 187 -18.33 -17.52 -9.11
N SER A 188 -17.98 -17.91 -10.33
CA SER A 188 -16.81 -17.39 -11.05
C SER A 188 -17.16 -16.25 -12.01
N LYS A 189 -16.16 -15.38 -12.24
CA LYS A 189 -15.91 -14.45 -13.36
C LYS A 189 -16.05 -12.95 -13.08
N LEU A 190 -15.12 -12.22 -13.72
CA LEU A 190 -15.05 -10.77 -13.89
C LEU A 190 -14.57 -9.95 -12.67
N THR A 191 -13.40 -10.31 -12.14
CA THR A 191 -12.46 -9.28 -11.65
C THR A 191 -11.45 -9.00 -12.77
N ASP A 192 -11.42 -7.74 -13.20
CA ASP A 192 -10.56 -7.25 -14.28
C ASP A 192 -9.21 -6.73 -13.75
N ASP A 193 -8.30 -6.42 -14.69
CA ASP A 193 -6.87 -6.22 -14.44
C ASP A 193 -6.11 -5.32 -15.48
N ASN A 194 -6.02 -4.00 -15.22
CA ASN A 194 -4.81 -3.36 -14.66
C ASN A 194 -5.08 -1.95 -14.12
N ALA A 195 -4.65 -1.69 -12.88
CA ALA A 195 -4.21 -0.33 -12.57
C ALA A 195 -3.19 -0.15 -11.43
N SER A 196 -3.17 -1.00 -10.39
CA SER A 196 -2.70 -0.60 -9.05
C SER A 196 -1.19 -0.38 -8.86
N ALA A 197 -0.32 -1.22 -9.42
CA ALA A 197 1.14 -1.03 -9.28
C ALA A 197 1.58 0.29 -9.92
N ASP A 198 1.02 0.61 -11.09
CA ASP A 198 1.20 1.89 -11.77
C ASP A 198 0.44 3.03 -11.03
N LEU A 199 -0.68 2.74 -10.34
CA LEU A 199 -1.48 3.75 -9.63
C LEU A 199 -0.85 4.27 -8.34
N GLN A 200 0.00 3.51 -7.64
CA GLN A 200 0.74 4.07 -6.48
C GLN A 200 1.86 5.01 -6.94
N ALA A 201 2.43 4.80 -8.12
CA ALA A 201 3.26 5.81 -8.80
C ALA A 201 2.45 7.00 -9.35
N ALA A 202 1.11 6.88 -9.41
CA ALA A 202 0.18 7.96 -9.74
C ALA A 202 -0.59 8.53 -8.52
N ALA A 203 -0.32 8.06 -7.29
CA ALA A 203 -1.13 8.37 -6.11
C ALA A 203 -1.02 9.83 -5.63
N ALA A 204 0.03 10.55 -6.08
CA ALA A 204 0.02 12.00 -6.13
C ALA A 204 -0.35 12.42 -7.56
N MET A 205 -1.63 12.72 -7.78
CA MET A 205 -2.08 13.35 -9.02
C MET A 205 -1.31 14.66 -9.22
N ASP A 206 -0.66 14.83 -10.38
CA ASP A 206 0.26 15.97 -10.63
C ASP A 206 -0.36 17.30 -10.21
N ALA A 207 0.44 18.17 -9.58
CA ALA A 207 -0.05 19.41 -8.98
C ALA A 207 -0.89 20.28 -9.93
N ARG A 208 -0.67 20.20 -11.25
CA ARG A 208 -1.51 20.85 -12.28
C ARG A 208 -2.91 20.27 -12.35
N LEU A 209 -3.03 18.94 -12.36
CA LEU A 209 -4.30 18.21 -12.36
C LEU A 209 -5.02 18.34 -11.02
N GLN A 210 -4.28 18.31 -9.90
CA GLN A 210 -4.82 18.57 -8.57
C GLN A 210 -5.40 19.99 -8.47
N PHE A 211 -4.68 21.01 -8.93
CA PHE A 211 -5.18 22.39 -8.96
C PHE A 211 -6.44 22.54 -9.82
N ILE A 212 -6.52 21.87 -10.97
CA ILE A 212 -7.74 21.84 -11.79
C ILE A 212 -8.90 21.18 -11.01
N LEU A 213 -8.66 20.04 -10.38
CA LEU A 213 -9.69 19.31 -9.64
C LEU A 213 -10.19 20.11 -8.42
N ASP A 214 -9.28 20.78 -7.70
CA ASP A 214 -9.63 21.63 -6.56
C ASP A 214 -10.51 22.82 -6.97
N ASN A 215 -10.23 23.44 -8.11
CA ASN A 215 -11.05 24.53 -8.65
C ASN A 215 -12.45 24.03 -9.03
N ILE A 216 -12.53 22.84 -9.65
CA ILE A 216 -13.82 22.18 -9.96
C ILE A 216 -14.60 21.86 -8.69
N SER A 217 -13.96 21.23 -7.69
CA SER A 217 -14.56 20.87 -6.40
C SER A 217 -15.04 22.10 -5.61
N THR A 218 -14.27 23.20 -5.68
CA THR A 218 -14.65 24.50 -5.11
C THR A 218 -15.93 25.01 -5.77
N LYS A 219 -16.00 25.03 -7.11
CA LYS A 219 -17.19 25.49 -7.83
C LYS A 219 -18.39 24.54 -7.67
N PHE A 220 -18.16 23.24 -7.50
CA PHE A 220 -19.21 22.28 -7.14
C PHE A 220 -19.78 22.57 -5.75
N SER A 221 -18.91 22.86 -4.77
CA SER A 221 -19.33 23.27 -3.43
C SER A 221 -20.11 24.60 -3.44
N GLN A 222 -19.68 25.57 -4.26
CA GLN A 222 -20.43 26.82 -4.49
C GLN A 222 -21.77 26.57 -5.20
N ALA A 223 -21.82 25.66 -6.18
CA ALA A 223 -23.05 25.29 -6.88
C ALA A 223 -24.08 24.62 -5.96
N ALA A 224 -23.62 23.73 -5.07
CA ALA A 224 -24.45 23.10 -4.06
C ALA A 224 -24.98 24.12 -3.04
N ASN A 225 -24.15 25.07 -2.59
CA ASN A 225 -24.58 26.10 -1.65
C ASN A 225 -25.60 27.07 -2.29
N ALA A 226 -25.34 27.54 -3.52
CA ALA A 226 -26.30 28.35 -4.27
C ALA A 226 -27.63 27.60 -4.52
N PHE A 227 -27.60 26.27 -4.69
CA PHE A 227 -28.82 25.46 -4.80
C PHE A 227 -29.60 25.39 -3.47
N LYS A 228 -28.91 25.16 -2.34
CA LYS A 228 -29.46 25.20 -0.97
C LYS A 228 -30.12 26.55 -0.65
N GLU A 229 -29.51 27.65 -1.08
CA GLU A 229 -30.06 29.02 -1.01
C GLU A 229 -31.22 29.29 -1.98
N LYS A 230 -31.60 28.31 -2.82
CA LYS A 230 -32.60 28.42 -3.92
C LYS A 230 -32.20 29.39 -5.04
N ASN A 231 -30.93 29.81 -5.08
CA ASN A 231 -30.35 30.56 -6.19
C ASN A 231 -29.93 29.61 -7.32
N TYR A 232 -30.94 28.98 -7.94
CA TYR A 232 -30.74 28.01 -9.02
C TYR A 232 -29.97 28.56 -10.21
N GLN A 233 -30.01 29.88 -10.45
CA GLN A 233 -29.24 30.48 -11.54
C GLN A 233 -27.75 30.49 -11.22
N ALA A 234 -27.34 31.03 -10.07
CA ALA A 234 -25.93 31.01 -9.66
C ALA A 234 -25.40 29.56 -9.54
N SER A 235 -26.23 28.62 -9.06
CA SER A 235 -25.86 27.19 -9.03
C SER A 235 -25.47 26.66 -10.42
N LYS A 236 -26.30 26.91 -11.44
CA LYS A 236 -25.98 26.53 -12.83
C LYS A 236 -24.80 27.32 -13.39
N ASP A 237 -24.62 28.57 -13.00
CA ASP A 237 -23.51 29.40 -13.48
C ASP A 237 -22.17 28.85 -12.98
N PHE A 238 -22.08 28.42 -11.70
CA PHE A 238 -20.91 27.72 -11.17
C PHE A 238 -20.64 26.37 -11.86
N LEU A 239 -21.67 25.57 -12.17
CA LEU A 239 -21.50 24.31 -12.91
C LEU A 239 -21.05 24.53 -14.37
N ASN A 240 -21.54 25.59 -15.02
CA ASN A 240 -21.05 25.99 -16.34
C ASN A 240 -19.60 26.49 -16.25
N ASP A 241 -19.25 27.27 -15.23
CA ASP A 241 -17.89 27.79 -15.06
C ASP A 241 -16.87 26.67 -14.75
N ALA A 242 -17.23 25.69 -13.92
CA ALA A 242 -16.42 24.48 -13.71
C ALA A 242 -16.19 23.71 -15.02
N LEU A 243 -17.25 23.51 -15.81
CA LEU A 243 -17.16 22.85 -17.12
C LEU A 243 -16.29 23.66 -18.09
N PHE A 244 -16.60 24.93 -18.34
CA PHE A 244 -15.95 25.70 -19.41
C PHE A 244 -14.58 26.22 -19.00
N SER A 245 -14.40 26.79 -17.80
CA SER A 245 -13.16 27.45 -17.41
C SER A 245 -12.10 26.47 -16.90
N ASP A 246 -12.45 25.55 -16.00
CA ASP A 246 -11.45 24.68 -15.36
C ASP A 246 -11.23 23.38 -16.12
N TYR A 247 -12.26 22.81 -16.76
CA TYR A 247 -12.14 21.56 -17.50
C TYR A 247 -11.88 21.75 -19.01
N ARG A 248 -12.62 22.64 -19.70
CA ARG A 248 -12.45 22.81 -21.16
C ARG A 248 -11.32 23.78 -21.53
N ASN A 249 -11.29 24.99 -20.96
CA ASN A 249 -10.32 26.03 -21.33
C ASN A 249 -8.87 25.68 -20.91
N THR A 250 -8.69 24.87 -19.86
CA THR A 250 -7.38 24.32 -19.46
C THR A 250 -6.82 23.30 -20.44
N LYS A 251 -7.63 22.85 -21.41
CA LYS A 251 -7.35 21.79 -22.39
C LYS A 251 -7.20 20.38 -21.80
N VAL A 252 -7.55 20.17 -20.53
CA VAL A 252 -7.52 18.81 -19.97
C VAL A 252 -8.49 17.87 -20.71
N GLU A 253 -9.61 18.38 -21.26
CA GLU A 253 -10.51 17.60 -22.16
C GLU A 253 -9.77 16.89 -23.31
N ILE A 254 -8.69 17.50 -23.85
CA ILE A 254 -7.90 16.93 -24.94
C ILE A 254 -7.04 15.77 -24.44
N LEU A 255 -6.43 15.91 -23.25
CA LEU A 255 -5.62 14.85 -22.65
C LEU A 255 -6.50 13.69 -22.17
N VAL A 256 -7.66 13.98 -21.58
CA VAL A 256 -8.67 12.97 -21.21
C VAL A 256 -9.07 12.12 -22.41
N ASN A 257 -9.41 12.76 -23.53
CA ASN A 257 -9.83 12.07 -24.75
C ASN A 257 -8.69 11.32 -25.44
N LYS A 258 -7.43 11.75 -25.27
CA LYS A 258 -6.23 11.11 -25.84
C LYS A 258 -5.74 9.91 -25.03
N PHE A 259 -5.83 9.94 -23.70
CA PHE A 259 -5.16 8.99 -22.81
C PHE A 259 -6.08 8.08 -21.98
N THR A 260 -7.40 8.35 -21.94
CA THR A 260 -8.35 7.52 -21.16
C THR A 260 -9.32 6.75 -22.06
N LYS A 261 -10.17 5.90 -21.47
CA LYS A 261 -11.17 5.11 -22.21
C LYS A 261 -12.05 6.03 -23.09
N ALA A 262 -12.21 5.68 -24.36
CA ALA A 262 -12.92 6.50 -25.35
C ALA A 262 -14.32 6.91 -24.86
N GLY A 263 -14.63 8.21 -24.96
CA GLY A 263 -15.89 8.79 -24.50
C GLY A 263 -15.94 9.16 -23.01
N ASN A 264 -14.87 8.98 -22.22
CA ASN A 264 -14.84 9.46 -20.82
C ASN A 264 -15.03 10.98 -20.71
N ASP A 265 -14.40 11.78 -21.58
CA ASP A 265 -14.66 13.21 -21.68
C ASP A 265 -16.16 13.50 -21.90
N GLN A 266 -16.77 12.82 -22.88
CA GLN A 266 -18.19 12.97 -23.18
C GLN A 266 -19.08 12.63 -21.98
N LYS A 267 -18.72 11.62 -21.17
CA LYS A 267 -19.46 11.29 -19.94
C LYS A 267 -19.38 12.41 -18.91
N ILE A 268 -18.19 12.94 -18.62
CA ILE A 268 -17.99 14.05 -17.68
C ILE A 268 -18.81 15.27 -18.13
N GLN A 269 -18.71 15.66 -19.41
CA GLN A 269 -19.47 16.78 -19.95
C GLN A 269 -21.00 16.53 -19.94
N GLN A 270 -21.45 15.30 -20.22
CA GLN A 270 -22.87 14.94 -20.19
C GLN A 270 -23.43 14.90 -18.76
N ALA A 271 -22.65 14.45 -17.78
CA ALA A 271 -23.05 14.41 -16.37
C ALA A 271 -23.29 15.83 -15.84
N ILE A 272 -22.32 16.74 -16.01
CA ILE A 272 -22.47 18.15 -15.58
C ILE A 272 -23.67 18.81 -16.28
N ARG A 273 -23.82 18.63 -17.60
CA ARG A 273 -24.99 19.14 -18.36
C ARG A 273 -26.32 18.52 -17.91
N THR A 274 -26.31 17.28 -17.44
CA THR A 274 -27.51 16.59 -16.94
C THR A 274 -27.96 17.18 -15.60
N LEU A 275 -27.03 17.44 -14.68
CA LEU A 275 -27.33 18.15 -13.43
C LEU A 275 -27.88 19.56 -13.72
N ILE A 276 -27.24 20.34 -14.59
CA ILE A 276 -27.73 21.67 -15.01
C ILE A 276 -29.17 21.61 -15.55
N ARG A 277 -29.51 20.56 -16.34
CA ARG A 277 -30.88 20.34 -16.83
C ARG A 277 -31.84 19.92 -15.73
N GLN A 278 -31.44 19.05 -14.81
CA GLN A 278 -32.29 18.61 -13.70
C GLN A 278 -32.62 19.77 -12.73
N ILE A 279 -31.67 20.71 -12.55
CA ILE A 279 -31.91 21.98 -11.84
C ILE A 279 -32.96 22.84 -12.59
N ASN A 280 -32.84 22.99 -13.91
CA ASN A 280 -33.84 23.74 -14.72
C ASN A 280 -35.25 23.13 -14.63
N ASP A 281 -35.34 21.79 -14.65
CA ASP A 281 -36.61 21.06 -14.60
C ASP A 281 -37.20 20.93 -13.18
N ALA A 282 -36.49 21.40 -12.14
CA ALA A 282 -36.80 21.17 -10.72
C ALA A 282 -36.99 19.67 -10.35
N LYS A 283 -36.21 18.78 -11.00
CA LYS A 283 -36.28 17.31 -10.88
C LYS A 283 -35.22 16.71 -9.95
N ILE A 284 -34.57 17.53 -9.14
CA ILE A 284 -33.47 17.14 -8.25
C ILE A 284 -33.60 17.89 -6.93
N ASP A 285 -33.25 17.23 -5.83
CA ASP A 285 -33.14 17.81 -4.50
C ASP A 285 -31.66 18.09 -4.16
N GLU A 286 -31.40 18.66 -2.98
CA GLU A 286 -30.02 19.01 -2.58
C GLU A 286 -29.14 17.75 -2.51
N LYS A 287 -29.68 16.64 -1.98
CA LYS A 287 -28.95 15.38 -1.90
C LYS A 287 -28.62 14.84 -3.30
N GLY A 288 -29.60 14.67 -4.18
CA GLY A 288 -29.35 14.17 -5.54
C GLY A 288 -28.39 15.05 -6.34
N LEU A 289 -28.36 16.37 -6.08
CA LEU A 289 -27.35 17.25 -6.67
C LEU A 289 -25.96 16.95 -6.11
N ARG A 290 -25.79 16.87 -4.79
CA ARG A 290 -24.50 16.59 -4.14
C ARG A 290 -23.95 15.21 -4.50
N ASP A 291 -24.77 14.17 -4.43
CA ASP A 291 -24.43 12.80 -4.86
C ASP A 291 -23.96 12.79 -6.33
N GLY A 292 -24.61 13.58 -7.19
CA GLY A 292 -24.23 13.75 -8.59
C GLY A 292 -22.91 14.50 -8.79
N LEU A 293 -22.62 15.52 -7.97
CA LEU A 293 -21.36 16.27 -8.02
C LEU A 293 -20.18 15.44 -7.49
N ASP A 294 -20.36 14.74 -6.36
CA ASP A 294 -19.36 13.81 -5.82
C ASP A 294 -19.03 12.71 -6.86
N SER A 295 -20.04 12.12 -7.51
CA SER A 295 -19.82 11.13 -8.58
C SER A 295 -19.07 11.68 -9.81
N ILE A 296 -19.25 12.97 -10.13
CA ILE A 296 -18.49 13.63 -11.20
C ILE A 296 -17.06 13.92 -10.74
N GLU A 297 -16.85 14.35 -9.50
CA GLU A 297 -15.50 14.58 -8.96
C GLU A 297 -14.68 13.28 -8.92
N GLU A 298 -15.29 12.16 -8.51
CA GLU A 298 -14.69 10.82 -8.58
C GLU A 298 -14.33 10.43 -10.03
N GLN A 299 -15.24 10.63 -10.99
CA GLN A 299 -14.98 10.34 -12.40
C GLN A 299 -13.84 11.18 -12.97
N ILE A 300 -13.76 12.47 -12.63
CA ILE A 300 -12.67 13.36 -13.05
C ILE A 300 -11.36 12.91 -12.43
N PHE A 301 -11.34 12.56 -11.13
CA PHE A 301 -10.17 12.05 -10.44
C PHE A 301 -9.63 10.76 -11.08
N ASP A 302 -10.48 9.74 -11.27
CA ASP A 302 -10.08 8.47 -11.92
C ASP A 302 -9.54 8.68 -13.34
N VAL A 303 -10.09 9.65 -14.06
CA VAL A 303 -9.68 10.03 -15.41
C VAL A 303 -8.37 10.81 -15.41
N PHE A 304 -8.14 11.69 -14.45
CA PHE A 304 -6.89 12.46 -14.35
C PHE A 304 -5.70 11.57 -13.97
N LEU A 305 -5.91 10.56 -13.11
CA LEU A 305 -4.89 9.55 -12.77
C LEU A 305 -4.37 8.74 -13.99
N GLN A 306 -5.14 8.69 -15.09
CA GLN A 306 -4.75 8.01 -16.32
C GLN A 306 -3.90 8.89 -17.28
N ILE A 307 -3.70 10.19 -16.98
CA ILE A 307 -3.00 11.12 -17.87
C ILE A 307 -1.48 11.08 -17.59
N PRO A 308 -0.61 10.78 -18.58
CA PRO A 308 0.83 10.75 -18.37
C PRO A 308 1.42 12.12 -18.01
N ASN A 309 2.23 12.18 -16.94
CA ASN A 309 2.86 13.42 -16.45
C ASN A 309 3.71 14.16 -17.50
N SER A 310 4.27 13.44 -18.48
CA SER A 310 5.04 14.01 -19.60
C SER A 310 4.22 14.94 -20.52
N GLU A 311 2.90 14.77 -20.57
CA GLU A 311 2.02 15.49 -21.50
C GLU A 311 1.36 16.73 -20.86
N LEU A 312 1.45 16.85 -19.52
CA LEU A 312 0.83 17.92 -18.73
C LEU A 312 1.43 19.31 -18.98
N SER A 313 2.62 19.39 -19.58
CA SER A 313 3.21 20.65 -20.06
C SER A 313 2.40 21.34 -21.17
N SER A 314 1.38 20.67 -21.73
CA SER A 314 0.47 21.22 -22.74
C SER A 314 -0.79 21.90 -22.18
N LEU A 315 -1.05 21.77 -20.87
CA LEU A 315 -2.20 22.36 -20.18
C LEU A 315 -2.10 23.90 -20.12
N GLN A 316 -3.24 24.58 -20.18
CA GLN A 316 -3.35 26.05 -20.15
C GLN A 316 -4.03 26.52 -18.87
N ILE A 317 -3.30 26.46 -17.76
CA ILE A 317 -3.85 26.71 -16.43
C ILE A 317 -3.57 28.15 -16.00
N SER A 318 -4.62 28.97 -15.93
CA SER A 318 -4.54 30.33 -15.40
C SER A 318 -4.43 30.30 -13.87
N GLY A 319 -3.53 31.12 -13.29
CA GLY A 319 -3.33 31.20 -11.85
C GLY A 319 -2.43 30.13 -11.23
N PHE A 320 -2.02 29.11 -11.99
CA PHE A 320 -1.05 28.11 -11.54
C PHE A 320 0.39 28.58 -11.80
N ASN A 321 1.09 29.00 -10.74
CA ASN A 321 2.52 29.28 -10.80
C ASN A 321 3.31 27.97 -10.67
N ASP A 322 3.83 27.47 -11.79
CA ASP A 322 4.68 26.27 -11.85
C ASP A 322 6.11 26.54 -11.34
N GLU A 323 6.26 26.85 -10.06
CA GLU A 323 7.56 27.00 -9.41
C GLU A 323 8.38 25.69 -9.35
N THR A 324 7.80 24.56 -9.78
CA THR A 324 8.43 23.23 -9.63
C THR A 324 9.57 22.97 -10.62
N LYS A 325 9.73 23.81 -11.66
CA LYS A 325 10.89 23.75 -12.56
C LYS A 325 12.13 24.39 -11.94
N GLY A 326 12.83 23.60 -11.12
CA GLY A 326 14.16 23.91 -10.63
C GLY A 326 14.23 24.44 -9.20
N LYS A 327 13.40 23.93 -8.28
CA LYS A 327 13.62 24.16 -6.84
C LYS A 327 14.91 23.49 -6.40
N ASP A 328 15.80 24.26 -5.81
CA ASP A 328 16.96 23.76 -5.09
C ASP A 328 16.49 23.18 -3.75
N TYR A 329 16.30 21.86 -3.70
CA TYR A 329 15.85 21.17 -2.49
C TYR A 329 16.89 21.24 -1.35
N THR A 330 18.15 21.54 -1.66
CA THR A 330 19.17 21.91 -0.64
C THR A 330 18.74 23.15 0.13
N LYS A 331 18.17 24.16 -0.55
CA LYS A 331 17.68 25.37 0.09
C LYS A 331 16.47 25.08 0.98
N VAL A 332 15.51 24.29 0.49
CA VAL A 332 14.34 23.85 1.28
C VAL A 332 14.76 23.10 2.54
N SER A 333 15.74 22.19 2.44
CA SER A 333 16.31 21.48 3.59
C SER A 333 16.94 22.44 4.61
N ASN A 334 17.64 23.48 4.16
CA ASN A 334 18.22 24.50 5.04
C ASN A 334 17.15 25.40 5.68
N ASP A 335 16.10 25.77 4.93
CA ASP A 335 14.98 26.58 5.41
C ASP A 335 14.20 25.81 6.51
N ILE A 336 14.00 24.49 6.35
CA ILE A 336 13.43 23.60 7.39
C ILE A 336 14.33 23.55 8.64
N LYS A 337 15.63 23.32 8.46
CA LYS A 337 16.61 23.29 9.55
C LYS A 337 16.58 24.57 10.39
N LEU A 338 16.62 25.74 9.74
CA LEU A 338 16.62 27.03 10.44
C LEU A 338 15.36 27.24 11.30
N ALA A 339 14.20 26.77 10.83
CA ALA A 339 12.96 26.85 11.57
C ALA A 339 12.90 25.84 12.75
N LEU A 340 13.46 24.64 12.59
CA LEU A 340 13.62 23.66 13.69
C LEU A 340 14.58 24.18 14.77
N ASP A 341 15.70 24.79 14.38
CA ASP A 341 16.66 25.46 15.26
C ASP A 341 16.00 26.63 16.04
N GLU A 342 15.10 27.39 15.42
CA GLU A 342 14.34 28.46 16.07
C GLU A 342 13.34 27.93 17.11
N ILE A 343 12.61 26.86 16.79
CA ILE A 343 11.77 26.16 17.78
C ILE A 343 12.60 25.69 18.96
N LEU A 344 13.74 25.00 18.72
CA LEU A 344 14.61 24.52 19.80
C LEU A 344 15.12 25.68 20.65
N LYS A 345 15.49 26.81 20.05
CA LYS A 345 15.91 27.99 20.80
C LYS A 345 14.82 28.49 21.76
N ASN A 346 13.58 28.55 21.30
CA ASN A 346 12.43 29.09 22.04
C ASN A 346 11.75 28.06 22.97
N TYR A 347 12.07 26.77 22.86
CA TYR A 347 11.46 25.70 23.68
C TYR A 347 11.84 25.78 25.16
N ASP A 348 10.81 25.96 26.00
CA ASP A 348 10.84 25.96 27.47
C ASP A 348 9.84 24.96 28.12
N GLY A 349 9.02 24.27 27.31
CA GLY A 349 8.03 23.27 27.75
C GLY A 349 6.89 23.11 26.74
N PHE A 350 5.76 22.54 27.15
CA PHE A 350 4.56 22.53 26.29
C PHE A 350 4.07 23.95 26.00
N SER A 351 4.10 24.32 24.73
CA SER A 351 3.44 25.50 24.19
C SER A 351 2.67 25.09 22.94
N ALA A 352 1.40 25.50 22.86
CA ALA A 352 0.59 25.29 21.66
C ALA A 352 1.25 25.97 20.45
N SER A 353 1.78 27.19 20.60
CA SER A 353 2.51 27.91 19.55
C SER A 353 3.65 27.07 18.96
N ILE A 354 4.39 26.33 19.79
CA ILE A 354 5.53 25.53 19.34
C ILE A 354 5.08 24.27 18.60
N VAL A 355 3.91 23.72 18.94
CA VAL A 355 3.26 22.66 18.13
C VAL A 355 2.87 23.23 16.76
N ASP A 356 2.27 24.43 16.74
CA ASP A 356 1.86 25.11 15.52
C ASP A 356 3.06 25.41 14.61
N ASP A 357 4.15 25.93 15.18
CA ASP A 357 5.39 26.24 14.46
C ASP A 357 5.95 24.97 13.78
N LEU A 358 5.98 23.83 14.48
CA LEU A 358 6.46 22.56 13.94
C LEU A 358 5.53 22.01 12.83
N GLN A 359 4.22 22.13 13.00
CA GLN A 359 3.24 21.76 11.96
C GLN A 359 3.33 22.70 10.75
N GLY A 360 3.59 23.98 10.97
CA GLY A 360 3.87 24.97 9.93
C GLY A 360 5.11 24.62 9.11
N ILE A 361 6.19 24.13 9.72
CA ILE A 361 7.37 23.65 8.98
C ILE A 361 7.01 22.49 8.04
N TYR A 362 6.21 21.52 8.52
CA TYR A 362 5.73 20.42 7.69
C TYR A 362 4.85 20.93 6.52
N LEU A 363 3.81 21.72 6.80
CA LEU A 363 2.83 22.13 5.80
C LEU A 363 3.35 23.23 4.85
N ASP A 364 3.95 24.29 5.41
CA ASP A 364 4.30 25.50 4.66
C ASP A 364 5.71 25.48 4.05
N ILE A 365 6.58 24.54 4.45
CA ILE A 365 7.93 24.37 3.87
C ILE A 365 8.11 22.98 3.24
N PHE A 366 7.84 21.88 3.95
CA PHE A 366 8.12 20.52 3.45
C PHE A 366 7.10 20.03 2.39
N GLU A 367 5.79 20.15 2.67
CA GLU A 367 4.69 19.82 1.76
C GLU A 367 4.59 20.85 0.63
N ALA A 368 4.46 22.14 0.96
CA ALA A 368 4.29 23.22 -0.02
C ALA A 368 5.47 23.43 -1.00
N SER A 369 6.67 22.94 -0.67
CA SER A 369 7.80 22.95 -1.63
C SER A 369 7.68 21.86 -2.71
N GLY A 370 6.82 20.85 -2.51
CA GLY A 370 6.77 19.63 -3.31
C GLY A 370 7.86 18.61 -2.97
N MET A 371 8.70 18.88 -1.96
CA MET A 371 9.77 17.98 -1.50
C MET A 371 9.18 16.67 -0.97
N GLU A 372 8.18 16.75 -0.10
CA GLU A 372 7.43 15.63 0.48
C GLU A 372 6.91 14.66 -0.59
N ASN A 373 6.17 15.16 -1.59
CA ASN A 373 5.70 14.41 -2.75
C ASN A 373 6.84 13.80 -3.58
N LYS A 374 7.93 14.56 -3.79
CA LYS A 374 9.10 14.07 -4.53
C LYS A 374 9.83 12.95 -3.80
N ILE A 375 9.92 13.01 -2.47
CA ILE A 375 10.47 11.95 -1.61
C ILE A 375 9.56 10.72 -1.67
N GLY A 376 8.24 10.89 -1.51
CA GLY A 376 7.28 9.79 -1.60
C GLY A 376 7.36 9.04 -2.93
N ALA A 377 7.62 9.74 -4.03
CA ALA A 377 7.77 9.18 -5.38
C ALA A 377 9.13 8.50 -5.66
N VAL A 378 10.06 8.49 -4.70
CA VAL A 378 11.39 7.85 -4.78
C VAL A 378 11.59 6.82 -3.67
N ASP A 379 11.12 7.11 -2.46
CA ASP A 379 11.25 6.29 -1.27
C ASP A 379 10.07 6.62 -0.31
N SER A 380 8.94 5.95 -0.52
CA SER A 380 7.72 6.13 0.30
C SER A 380 7.97 5.85 1.79
N GLY A 381 8.83 4.88 2.11
CA GLY A 381 9.26 4.61 3.48
C GLY A 381 10.09 5.74 4.10
N LEU A 382 10.83 6.51 3.29
CA LEU A 382 11.51 7.72 3.74
C LEU A 382 10.54 8.87 3.99
N LYS A 383 9.52 9.05 3.13
CA LYS A 383 8.42 10.00 3.36
C LYS A 383 7.71 9.70 4.69
N LEU A 384 7.24 8.46 4.87
CA LEU A 384 6.56 8.01 6.10
C LEU A 384 7.43 8.18 7.36
N LYS A 385 8.76 8.01 7.24
CA LYS A 385 9.68 8.28 8.36
C LYS A 385 9.80 9.77 8.69
N ILE A 386 9.84 10.64 7.69
CA ILE A 386 9.87 12.10 7.90
C ILE A 386 8.57 12.55 8.57
N GLU A 387 7.41 12.11 8.07
CA GLU A 387 6.09 12.35 8.68
C GLU A 387 6.02 11.83 10.12
N SER A 388 6.50 10.61 10.36
CA SER A 388 6.57 10.02 11.71
C SER A 388 7.45 10.84 12.66
N LEU A 389 8.56 11.41 12.19
CA LEU A 389 9.43 12.27 12.99
C LEU A 389 8.79 13.64 13.29
N PHE A 390 8.08 14.26 12.34
CA PHE A 390 7.26 15.44 12.60
C PHE A 390 6.19 15.16 13.67
N SER A 391 5.42 14.08 13.52
CA SER A 391 4.40 13.66 14.49
C SER A 391 4.99 13.30 15.87
N LYS A 392 6.18 12.67 15.91
CA LYS A 392 6.93 12.41 17.15
C LYS A 392 7.37 13.71 17.81
N GLY A 393 7.85 14.70 17.05
CA GLY A 393 8.18 16.03 17.56
C GLY A 393 6.98 16.71 18.21
N VAL A 394 5.82 16.71 17.54
CA VAL A 394 4.54 17.21 18.10
C VAL A 394 4.17 16.48 19.39
N ALA A 395 4.30 15.16 19.44
CA ALA A 395 4.02 14.37 20.63
C ALA A 395 4.96 14.70 21.81
N LEU A 396 6.26 14.91 21.55
CA LEU A 396 7.25 15.29 22.56
C LEU A 396 6.98 16.69 23.13
N ILE A 397 6.62 17.66 22.29
CA ILE A 397 6.22 19.01 22.72
C ILE A 397 4.95 18.92 23.59
N LYS A 398 3.93 18.18 23.14
CA LYS A 398 2.69 17.93 23.92
C LYS A 398 2.96 17.25 25.27
N ALA A 399 3.97 16.38 25.35
CA ALA A 399 4.39 15.71 26.57
C ALA A 399 5.26 16.58 27.52
N SER A 400 5.66 17.80 27.11
CA SER A 400 6.70 18.59 27.81
C SER A 400 8.00 17.81 28.00
N ALA A 401 8.42 17.05 26.99
CA ALA A 401 9.64 16.24 27.04
C ALA A 401 10.90 17.10 27.23
N ASP A 402 12.01 16.47 27.65
CA ASP A 402 13.28 17.19 27.83
C ASP A 402 13.77 17.78 26.50
N LYS A 403 14.34 18.99 26.55
CA LYS A 403 14.82 19.71 25.39
C LYS A 403 15.79 18.89 24.52
N LYS A 404 16.59 18.00 25.13
CA LYS A 404 17.51 17.11 24.40
C LYS A 404 16.82 16.00 23.62
N GLU A 405 15.64 15.55 24.05
CA GLU A 405 14.87 14.52 23.36
C GLU A 405 14.16 15.08 22.12
N LEU A 406 13.71 16.35 22.23
CA LEU A 406 13.21 17.12 21.09
C LEU A 406 14.36 17.47 20.12
N GLU A 407 15.50 17.95 20.64
CA GLU A 407 16.72 18.23 19.85
C GLU A 407 17.21 16.99 19.10
N ALA A 408 17.25 15.81 19.73
CA ALA A 408 17.58 14.56 19.04
C ALA A 408 16.61 14.27 17.88
N THR A 409 15.30 14.35 18.15
CA THR A 409 14.26 14.09 17.12
C THR A 409 14.33 15.06 15.95
N PHE A 410 14.71 16.32 16.18
CA PHE A 410 14.89 17.32 15.12
C PHE A 410 16.18 17.10 14.33
N ASN A 411 17.29 16.69 14.98
CA ASN A 411 18.51 16.30 14.28
C ASN A 411 18.27 15.05 13.40
N ASP A 412 17.52 14.05 13.89
CA ASP A 412 17.14 12.87 13.10
C ASP A 412 16.31 13.27 11.86
N LEU A 413 15.37 14.22 12.04
CA LEU A 413 14.52 14.77 10.99
C LEU A 413 15.33 15.55 9.93
N GLU A 414 16.21 16.46 10.37
CA GLU A 414 17.12 17.20 9.49
C GLU A 414 18.03 16.25 8.70
N GLN A 415 18.60 15.24 9.36
CA GLN A 415 19.48 14.27 8.71
C GLN A 415 18.72 13.42 7.68
N LEU A 416 17.47 13.00 7.98
CA LEU A 416 16.63 12.33 7.01
C LEU A 416 16.34 13.22 5.81
N ILE A 417 15.92 14.47 6.02
CA ILE A 417 15.60 15.42 4.96
C ILE A 417 16.85 15.70 4.10
N ALA A 418 18.01 15.98 4.71
CA ALA A 418 19.26 16.18 3.98
C ALA A 418 19.65 14.93 3.16
N SER A 419 19.53 13.72 3.72
CA SER A 419 19.79 12.47 2.97
C SER A 419 18.75 12.17 1.89
N SER A 420 17.55 12.75 2.01
CA SER A 420 16.49 12.63 1.02
C SER A 420 16.75 13.54 -0.18
N VAL A 421 17.38 14.72 0.02
CA VAL A 421 17.82 15.62 -1.05
C VAL A 421 18.69 14.87 -2.05
N ASP A 422 19.74 14.18 -1.59
CA ASP A 422 20.62 13.38 -2.47
C ASP A 422 19.84 12.32 -3.30
N LYS A 423 18.82 11.69 -2.71
CA LYS A 423 17.99 10.67 -3.38
C LYS A 423 17.01 11.25 -4.40
N ILE A 424 16.36 12.37 -4.08
CA ILE A 424 15.34 12.99 -4.94
C ILE A 424 15.92 13.87 -6.04
N GLN A 425 17.18 14.25 -5.89
CA GLN A 425 17.92 15.10 -6.82
C GLN A 425 18.54 14.27 -7.97
N ASP A 426 19.05 13.05 -7.73
CA ASP A 426 19.61 12.18 -8.78
C ASP A 426 19.51 10.64 -8.53
N SER A 427 18.63 9.95 -9.27
CA SER A 427 18.78 8.50 -9.51
C SER A 427 19.88 8.27 -10.55
N THR A 428 21.14 8.11 -10.11
CA THR A 428 22.26 7.96 -11.07
C THR A 428 22.17 6.65 -11.87
N PRO A 429 22.43 6.64 -13.20
CA PRO A 429 22.48 5.41 -14.00
C PRO A 429 23.46 4.34 -13.47
N TYR A 430 24.45 4.75 -12.67
CA TYR A 430 25.45 3.85 -12.09
C TYR A 430 24.86 2.87 -11.05
N SER A 431 23.87 3.29 -10.24
CA SER A 431 23.25 2.39 -9.24
C SER A 431 22.40 1.32 -9.92
N LEU A 432 21.57 1.72 -10.89
CA LEU A 432 20.73 0.81 -11.69
C LEU A 432 21.57 -0.26 -12.42
N PHE A 433 22.73 0.13 -12.96
CA PHE A 433 23.69 -0.81 -13.56
C PHE A 433 24.19 -1.86 -12.55
N ILE A 434 24.58 -1.44 -11.34
CA ILE A 434 25.10 -2.34 -10.30
C ILE A 434 24.01 -3.29 -9.80
N TRP A 435 22.79 -2.80 -9.59
CA TRP A 435 21.68 -3.63 -9.10
C TRP A 435 21.25 -4.67 -10.15
N ALA A 436 21.08 -4.26 -11.41
CA ALA A 436 20.83 -5.17 -12.52
C ALA A 436 21.91 -6.26 -12.59
N LEU A 437 23.19 -5.87 -12.62
CA LEU A 437 24.33 -6.81 -12.62
C LEU A 437 24.29 -7.77 -11.42
N GLY A 438 23.96 -7.28 -10.23
CA GLY A 438 23.87 -8.09 -9.01
C GLY A 438 22.79 -9.17 -9.05
N ILE A 439 21.60 -8.84 -9.57
CA ILE A 439 20.45 -9.76 -9.67
C ILE A 439 20.79 -10.90 -10.63
N ILE A 440 21.17 -10.60 -11.88
CA ILE A 440 21.43 -11.66 -12.87
C ILE A 440 22.60 -12.57 -12.43
N LEU A 441 23.62 -12.02 -11.75
CA LEU A 441 24.72 -12.82 -11.23
C LEU A 441 24.34 -13.71 -10.04
N ARG A 442 23.34 -13.32 -9.23
CA ARG A 442 22.82 -14.18 -8.15
C ARG A 442 21.98 -15.32 -8.75
N GLU A 443 20.83 -14.99 -9.33
CA GLU A 443 19.84 -15.99 -9.71
C GLU A 443 20.34 -16.85 -10.89
N GLY A 444 21.06 -16.23 -11.82
CA GLY A 444 21.69 -16.93 -12.93
C GLY A 444 22.80 -17.89 -12.49
N LEU A 445 23.48 -17.64 -11.36
CA LEU A 445 24.49 -18.56 -10.82
C LEU A 445 23.85 -19.79 -10.16
N GLU A 446 22.72 -19.62 -9.47
CA GLU A 446 21.95 -20.72 -8.86
C GLU A 446 21.48 -21.69 -9.95
N ALA A 447 20.84 -21.17 -11.00
CA ALA A 447 20.45 -21.94 -12.18
C ALA A 447 21.65 -22.60 -12.88
N LEU A 448 22.75 -21.84 -13.06
CA LEU A 448 23.97 -22.31 -13.70
C LEU A 448 24.58 -23.52 -12.98
N ILE A 449 24.63 -23.52 -11.65
CA ILE A 449 25.23 -24.61 -10.85
C ILE A 449 24.44 -25.92 -11.05
N ILE A 450 23.10 -25.85 -11.08
CA ILE A 450 22.24 -27.03 -11.32
C ILE A 450 22.46 -27.56 -12.74
N VAL A 451 22.46 -26.67 -13.74
CA VAL A 451 22.69 -27.02 -15.15
C VAL A 451 24.08 -27.64 -15.35
N VAL A 452 25.13 -27.03 -14.78
CA VAL A 452 26.50 -27.55 -14.87
C VAL A 452 26.62 -28.89 -14.17
N ALA A 453 26.02 -29.09 -12.99
CA ALA A 453 26.06 -30.38 -12.29
C ALA A 453 25.45 -31.51 -13.16
N ILE A 454 24.31 -31.25 -13.78
CA ILE A 454 23.60 -32.20 -14.65
C ILE A 454 24.36 -32.45 -15.96
N VAL A 455 24.84 -31.39 -16.63
CA VAL A 455 25.67 -31.51 -17.84
C VAL A 455 26.97 -32.27 -17.56
N SER A 456 27.65 -31.97 -16.45
CA SER A 456 28.89 -32.64 -16.04
C SER A 456 28.65 -34.14 -15.78
N TYR A 457 27.53 -34.47 -15.12
CA TYR A 457 27.14 -35.85 -14.88
C TYR A 457 26.83 -36.60 -16.19
N LEU A 458 26.09 -36.00 -17.12
CA LEU A 458 25.76 -36.61 -18.42
C LEU A 458 27.00 -36.81 -19.32
N VAL A 459 27.98 -35.91 -19.25
CA VAL A 459 29.26 -36.06 -19.94
C VAL A 459 30.12 -37.16 -19.31
N GLN A 460 30.20 -37.22 -17.98
CA GLN A 460 30.98 -38.24 -17.26
C GLN A 460 30.37 -39.65 -17.36
N SER A 461 29.04 -39.77 -17.44
CA SER A 461 28.32 -41.05 -17.60
C SER A 461 28.26 -41.56 -19.05
N GLY A 462 28.97 -40.92 -19.99
CA GLY A 462 28.98 -41.30 -21.42
C GLY A 462 27.70 -40.96 -22.20
N ASN A 463 26.62 -40.56 -21.52
CA ASN A 463 25.30 -40.29 -22.10
C ASN A 463 25.19 -38.91 -22.78
N LYS A 464 26.19 -38.53 -23.59
CA LYS A 464 26.24 -37.23 -24.29
C LYS A 464 24.99 -36.95 -25.14
N ASN A 465 24.37 -37.97 -25.72
CA ASN A 465 23.14 -37.85 -26.52
C ASN A 465 21.94 -37.30 -25.72
N ARG A 466 21.95 -37.40 -24.38
CA ARG A 466 20.90 -36.85 -23.51
C ARG A 466 21.11 -35.38 -23.13
N LEU A 467 22.22 -34.75 -23.54
CA LEU A 467 22.47 -33.32 -23.28
C LEU A 467 21.42 -32.40 -23.94
N ASN A 468 20.90 -32.78 -25.12
CA ASN A 468 19.84 -32.02 -25.79
C ASN A 468 18.55 -31.94 -24.95
N ILE A 469 18.27 -32.93 -24.10
CA ILE A 469 17.12 -32.91 -23.18
C ILE A 469 17.32 -31.83 -22.11
N ALA A 470 18.54 -31.72 -21.56
CA ALA A 470 18.86 -30.70 -20.57
C ALA A 470 18.87 -29.27 -21.18
N TYR A 471 19.42 -29.09 -22.39
CA TYR A 471 19.37 -27.78 -23.06
C TYR A 471 17.95 -27.40 -23.50
N SER A 472 17.13 -28.36 -23.93
CA SER A 472 15.70 -28.14 -24.20
C SER A 472 14.97 -27.67 -22.93
N ALA A 473 15.15 -28.38 -21.81
CA ALA A 473 14.54 -28.02 -20.54
C ALA A 473 14.97 -26.63 -20.04
N LEU A 474 16.24 -26.26 -20.22
CA LEU A 474 16.77 -24.94 -19.91
C LEU A 474 16.09 -23.85 -20.76
N PHE A 475 16.04 -24.04 -22.08
CA PHE A 475 15.47 -23.04 -22.99
C PHE A 475 13.96 -22.88 -22.79
N THR A 476 13.23 -23.98 -22.62
CA THR A 476 11.81 -23.96 -22.26
C THR A 476 11.58 -23.34 -20.88
N GLY A 477 12.47 -23.59 -19.90
CA GLY A 477 12.43 -22.97 -18.58
C GLY A 477 12.47 -21.46 -18.67
N VAL A 478 13.49 -20.90 -19.32
CA VAL A 478 13.65 -19.44 -19.51
C VAL A 478 12.44 -18.82 -20.23
N ILE A 479 11.95 -19.43 -21.32
CA ILE A 479 10.78 -18.90 -22.04
C ILE A 479 9.54 -18.90 -21.15
N LEU A 480 9.26 -20.01 -20.44
CA LEU A 480 8.10 -20.06 -19.55
C LEU A 480 8.25 -19.14 -18.34
N SER A 481 9.47 -18.88 -17.84
CA SER A 481 9.70 -17.85 -16.81
C SER A 481 9.23 -16.47 -17.28
N PHE A 482 9.61 -16.06 -18.50
CA PHE A 482 9.15 -14.80 -19.08
C PHE A 482 7.63 -14.79 -19.28
N VAL A 483 7.06 -15.85 -19.87
CA VAL A 483 5.62 -15.94 -20.12
C VAL A 483 4.81 -15.93 -18.81
N THR A 484 5.26 -16.64 -17.77
CA THR A 484 4.54 -16.68 -16.50
C THR A 484 4.79 -15.44 -15.65
N ALA A 485 5.99 -14.86 -15.60
CA ALA A 485 6.20 -13.59 -14.90
C ALA A 485 5.40 -12.45 -15.56
N PHE A 486 5.39 -12.38 -16.89
CA PHE A 486 4.55 -11.43 -17.63
C PHE A 486 3.05 -11.73 -17.45
N GLY A 487 2.65 -13.01 -17.44
CA GLY A 487 1.27 -13.45 -17.21
C GLY A 487 0.78 -13.18 -15.78
N VAL A 488 1.65 -13.30 -14.78
CA VAL A 488 1.44 -12.90 -13.38
C VAL A 488 1.30 -11.38 -13.30
N SER A 489 2.23 -10.63 -13.90
CA SER A 489 2.10 -9.19 -14.12
C SER A 489 0.93 -8.78 -15.03
N TRP A 490 0.21 -9.76 -15.59
CA TRP A 490 -1.02 -9.57 -16.36
C TRP A 490 -2.28 -9.98 -15.59
N LEU A 491 -2.17 -10.59 -14.40
CA LEU A 491 -3.28 -11.20 -13.65
C LEU A 491 -3.52 -10.62 -12.23
N PHE A 492 -2.66 -9.72 -11.73
CA PHE A 492 -2.57 -9.39 -10.28
C PHE A 492 -3.01 -7.98 -9.81
N LYS A 493 -3.80 -7.20 -10.53
CA LYS A 493 -3.42 -5.78 -10.68
C LYS A 493 -4.51 -4.71 -10.75
N GLU A 494 -5.79 -4.99 -10.97
CA GLU A 494 -6.87 -3.99 -10.70
C GLU A 494 -7.72 -4.36 -9.47
N ASN A 495 -7.55 -5.57 -8.93
CA ASN A 495 -8.04 -5.98 -7.60
C ASN A 495 -7.24 -5.30 -6.45
N ALA A 496 -7.25 -3.96 -6.37
CA ALA A 496 -6.52 -3.26 -5.33
C ALA A 496 -7.06 -1.85 -5.03
N GLY A 497 -7.75 -1.76 -3.89
CA GLY A 497 -7.85 -0.55 -3.07
C GLY A 497 -7.38 -0.86 -1.65
N GLN A 498 -8.08 -1.77 -0.97
CA GLN A 498 -7.79 -2.16 0.42
C GLN A 498 -7.14 -3.56 0.55
N SER A 499 -7.33 -4.44 -0.44
CA SER A 499 -6.79 -5.81 -0.40
C SER A 499 -5.27 -5.90 -0.63
N ARG A 500 -4.61 -4.80 -1.02
CA ARG A 500 -3.24 -4.84 -1.55
C ARG A 500 -2.18 -5.06 -0.47
N GLU A 501 -2.15 -4.22 0.55
CA GLU A 501 -1.26 -4.34 1.72
C GLU A 501 -1.45 -5.71 2.41
N LEU A 502 -2.71 -6.17 2.49
CA LEU A 502 -3.07 -7.51 2.92
C LEU A 502 -2.45 -8.62 2.04
N ILE A 503 -2.58 -8.53 0.71
CA ILE A 503 -2.05 -9.51 -0.24
C ILE A 503 -0.52 -9.50 -0.25
N GLU A 504 0.10 -8.32 -0.15
CA GLU A 504 1.56 -8.16 -0.12
C GLU A 504 2.14 -8.78 1.16
N GLY A 505 1.59 -8.44 2.33
CA GLY A 505 1.94 -9.07 3.60
C GLY A 505 1.73 -10.60 3.60
N ILE A 506 0.58 -11.08 3.15
CA ILE A 506 0.30 -12.53 3.04
C ILE A 506 1.29 -13.21 2.09
N THR A 507 1.55 -12.63 0.91
CA THR A 507 2.45 -13.22 -0.09
C THR A 507 3.89 -13.25 0.42
N MET A 508 4.33 -12.20 1.10
CA MET A 508 5.64 -12.15 1.74
C MET A 508 5.77 -13.20 2.86
N LEU A 509 4.73 -13.43 3.65
CA LEU A 509 4.69 -14.49 4.67
C LEU A 509 4.64 -15.91 4.08
N ILE A 510 3.97 -16.11 2.95
CA ILE A 510 4.03 -17.38 2.19
C ILE A 510 5.45 -17.61 1.64
N ALA A 511 6.10 -16.56 1.12
CA ALA A 511 7.48 -16.60 0.67
C ALA A 511 8.45 -16.92 1.83
N VAL A 512 8.24 -16.37 3.03
CA VAL A 512 8.99 -16.73 4.25
C VAL A 512 8.94 -18.24 4.52
N LEU A 513 7.77 -18.87 4.45
CA LEU A 513 7.64 -20.33 4.64
C LEU A 513 8.39 -21.14 3.57
N LEU A 514 8.31 -20.70 2.30
CA LEU A 514 9.01 -21.33 1.18
C LEU A 514 10.53 -21.20 1.32
N LEU A 515 11.03 -19.98 1.57
CA LEU A 515 12.45 -19.68 1.75
C LEU A 515 13.03 -20.39 2.98
N PHE A 516 12.28 -20.49 4.08
CA PHE A 516 12.68 -21.27 5.25
C PHE A 516 12.88 -22.75 4.91
N TYR A 517 11.94 -23.34 4.15
CA TYR A 517 12.07 -24.73 3.66
C TYR A 517 13.26 -24.90 2.71
N VAL A 518 13.41 -24.02 1.71
CA VAL A 518 14.49 -24.09 0.72
C VAL A 518 15.85 -23.90 1.39
N GLY A 519 16.02 -22.91 2.26
CA GLY A 519 17.26 -22.67 2.99
C GLY A 519 17.70 -23.87 3.84
N PHE A 520 16.77 -24.56 4.51
CA PHE A 520 17.10 -25.79 5.24
C PHE A 520 17.37 -27.00 4.36
N TRP A 521 16.68 -27.13 3.23
CA TRP A 521 16.97 -28.15 2.22
C TRP A 521 18.40 -27.98 1.68
N LEU A 522 18.77 -26.74 1.36
CA LEU A 522 20.07 -26.35 0.84
C LEU A 522 21.18 -26.57 1.90
N LEU A 523 20.96 -26.13 3.15
CA LEU A 523 21.88 -26.37 4.27
C LEU A 523 22.09 -27.87 4.59
N SER A 524 21.03 -28.68 4.50
CA SER A 524 21.08 -30.13 4.73
C SER A 524 21.87 -30.85 3.63
N ASN A 525 21.68 -30.44 2.38
CA ASN A 525 22.44 -30.97 1.25
C ASN A 525 23.93 -30.58 1.28
N ALA A 526 24.27 -29.39 1.78
CA ALA A 526 25.66 -28.96 2.01
C ALA A 526 26.46 -29.90 2.93
N GLN A 527 25.78 -30.50 3.91
CA GLN A 527 26.38 -31.31 4.97
C GLN A 527 26.48 -32.81 4.60
N ASN A 528 25.63 -33.28 3.69
CA ASN A 528 25.59 -34.70 3.33
C ASN A 528 26.77 -35.11 2.43
N LYS A 529 27.77 -35.78 3.01
CA LYS A 529 28.74 -36.62 2.25
C LYS A 529 28.03 -37.63 1.34
N LYS A 530 26.78 -37.98 1.66
CA LYS A 530 25.91 -38.81 0.83
C LYS A 530 25.57 -38.17 -0.52
N TRP A 531 25.63 -36.86 -0.76
CA TRP A 531 25.28 -36.30 -2.09
C TRP A 531 26.14 -36.92 -3.22
N THR A 532 27.45 -37.05 -3.00
CA THR A 532 28.37 -37.73 -3.93
C THR A 532 28.08 -39.23 -4.10
N SER A 533 27.44 -39.87 -3.11
CA SER A 533 27.01 -41.28 -3.16
C SER A 533 25.58 -41.46 -3.69
N PHE A 534 24.70 -40.46 -3.53
CA PHE A 534 23.32 -40.41 -4.04
C PHE A 534 23.33 -40.06 -5.53
N ILE A 535 24.24 -39.19 -5.97
CA ILE A 535 24.57 -38.99 -7.39
C ILE A 535 25.24 -40.24 -7.98
N LYS A 536 25.94 -41.07 -7.19
CA LYS A 536 26.47 -42.36 -7.68
C LYS A 536 25.44 -43.49 -7.71
N GLN A 537 24.61 -43.65 -6.68
CA GLN A 537 23.67 -44.77 -6.55
C GLN A 537 22.28 -44.39 -7.06
N GLY A 538 21.69 -43.30 -6.57
CA GLY A 538 20.39 -42.81 -7.04
C GLY A 538 20.35 -42.43 -8.53
N ALA A 539 21.48 -42.00 -9.12
CA ALA A 539 21.55 -41.80 -10.58
C ALA A 539 21.94 -43.07 -11.36
N ILE A 540 22.38 -44.16 -10.72
CA ILE A 540 22.43 -45.48 -11.36
C ILE A 540 21.02 -46.11 -11.32
N ASP A 541 20.35 -46.05 -10.17
CA ASP A 541 19.04 -46.68 -9.95
C ASP A 541 17.88 -45.95 -10.67
N ALA A 542 17.85 -44.61 -10.68
CA ALA A 542 16.82 -43.85 -11.40
C ALA A 542 17.00 -43.89 -12.92
N ILE A 543 18.23 -44.09 -13.42
CA ILE A 543 18.52 -44.17 -14.86
C ILE A 543 18.30 -45.57 -15.42
N SER A 544 18.34 -46.61 -14.57
CA SER A 544 17.82 -47.95 -14.87
C SER A 544 16.38 -47.94 -15.41
N ASN A 545 15.57 -46.94 -15.02
CA ASN A 545 14.16 -46.78 -15.42
C ASN A 545 13.89 -45.78 -16.57
N ASN A 546 14.91 -45.42 -17.36
CA ASN A 546 14.74 -44.72 -18.65
C ASN A 546 13.97 -43.37 -18.64
N SER A 547 13.84 -42.68 -17.50
CA SER A 547 13.04 -41.45 -17.44
C SER A 547 13.78 -40.19 -17.94
N ALA A 548 13.85 -40.05 -19.27
CA ALA A 548 14.18 -38.78 -19.93
C ALA A 548 13.28 -37.62 -19.45
N LYS A 549 12.03 -37.93 -19.11
CA LYS A 549 11.03 -37.00 -18.56
C LYS A 549 11.42 -36.45 -17.20
N THR A 550 11.94 -37.27 -16.29
CA THR A 550 12.40 -36.81 -14.95
C THR A 550 13.59 -35.87 -15.08
N LEU A 551 14.57 -36.21 -15.91
CA LEU A 551 15.72 -35.34 -16.20
C LEU A 551 15.26 -33.97 -16.75
N TRP A 552 14.34 -33.98 -17.71
CA TRP A 552 13.77 -32.76 -18.29
C TRP A 552 13.05 -31.92 -17.24
N ILE A 553 12.13 -32.50 -16.47
CA ILE A 553 11.35 -31.80 -15.43
C ILE A 553 12.28 -31.20 -14.36
N THR A 554 13.33 -31.91 -13.94
CA THR A 554 14.27 -31.40 -12.92
C THR A 554 15.04 -30.18 -13.41
N VAL A 555 15.55 -30.18 -14.64
CA VAL A 555 16.23 -29.01 -15.21
C VAL A 555 15.23 -27.88 -15.47
N PHE A 556 14.05 -28.20 -16.00
CA PHE A 556 13.00 -27.24 -16.30
C PHE A 556 12.54 -26.49 -15.04
N LEU A 557 12.12 -27.19 -13.98
CA LEU A 557 11.60 -26.55 -12.77
C LEU A 557 12.66 -25.69 -12.05
N ALA A 558 13.92 -26.12 -12.07
CA ALA A 558 15.02 -25.32 -11.51
C ALA A 558 15.20 -24.01 -12.28
N VAL A 559 15.41 -24.08 -13.60
CA VAL A 559 15.62 -22.88 -14.43
C VAL A 559 14.37 -22.00 -14.47
N TYR A 560 13.18 -22.60 -14.49
CA TYR A 560 11.91 -21.89 -14.50
C TYR A 560 11.71 -21.04 -13.24
N ARG A 561 12.06 -21.58 -12.05
CA ARG A 561 11.98 -20.85 -10.78
C ARG A 561 12.93 -19.65 -10.76
N GLU A 562 14.24 -19.90 -10.90
CA GLU A 562 15.23 -18.81 -10.82
C GLU A 562 14.97 -17.76 -11.91
N GLY A 563 14.54 -18.19 -13.11
CA GLY A 563 14.19 -17.30 -14.21
C GLY A 563 12.94 -16.45 -13.92
N ALA A 564 11.92 -17.00 -13.24
CA ALA A 564 10.72 -16.24 -12.90
C ALA A 564 11.03 -15.17 -11.84
N GLU A 565 11.79 -15.54 -10.82
CA GLU A 565 12.28 -14.61 -9.78
C GLU A 565 13.18 -13.52 -10.42
N THR A 566 14.11 -13.89 -11.32
CA THR A 566 14.94 -12.94 -12.08
C THR A 566 14.09 -11.91 -12.84
N VAL A 567 13.06 -12.37 -13.58
CA VAL A 567 12.23 -11.46 -14.38
C VAL A 567 11.44 -10.49 -13.49
N LEU A 568 10.90 -10.95 -12.35
CA LEU A 568 10.20 -10.08 -11.40
C LEU A 568 11.13 -9.02 -10.79
N PHE A 569 12.36 -9.38 -10.40
CA PHE A 569 13.34 -8.41 -9.89
C PHE A 569 13.79 -7.41 -10.97
N TYR A 570 13.94 -7.85 -12.22
CA TYR A 570 14.23 -6.95 -13.34
C TYR A 570 13.06 -6.04 -13.70
N GLN A 571 11.82 -6.51 -13.53
CA GLN A 571 10.64 -5.70 -13.75
C GLN A 571 10.57 -4.52 -12.79
N ALA A 572 10.89 -4.73 -11.50
CA ALA A 572 11.02 -3.65 -10.51
C ALA A 572 12.05 -2.59 -10.96
N LEU A 573 13.25 -3.02 -11.38
CA LEU A 573 14.31 -2.13 -11.88
C LEU A 573 13.93 -1.34 -13.15
N LEU A 574 13.05 -1.90 -13.99
CA LEU A 574 12.57 -1.24 -15.20
C LEU A 574 11.46 -0.20 -14.92
N PHE A 575 10.79 -0.27 -13.77
CA PHE A 575 9.89 0.79 -13.29
C PHE A 575 10.66 2.00 -12.74
N ASP A 576 11.81 1.78 -12.10
CA ASP A 576 12.67 2.85 -11.58
C ASP A 576 13.42 3.62 -12.69
N ALA A 577 13.61 3.00 -13.86
CA ALA A 577 14.30 3.60 -15.01
C ALA A 577 13.38 4.61 -15.74
N LYS A 578 13.72 5.90 -15.68
CA LYS A 578 12.88 7.00 -16.21
C LYS A 578 13.46 7.67 -17.46
N THR A 579 14.75 7.51 -17.74
CA THR A 579 15.44 8.06 -18.92
C THR A 579 16.05 6.96 -19.80
N SER A 580 16.33 7.28 -21.07
CA SER A 580 17.00 6.35 -22.00
C SER A 580 18.37 5.87 -21.49
N THR A 581 19.06 6.68 -20.68
CA THR A 581 20.34 6.35 -20.05
C THR A 581 20.16 5.29 -18.95
N ASP A 582 19.06 5.36 -18.20
CA ASP A 582 18.72 4.42 -17.12
C ASP A 582 18.40 3.04 -17.69
N PHE A 583 17.58 2.97 -18.75
CA PHE A 583 17.37 1.73 -19.49
C PHE A 583 18.69 1.18 -20.04
N GLY A 584 19.55 2.05 -20.60
CA GLY A 584 20.90 1.69 -21.04
C GLY A 584 21.77 1.07 -19.93
N ALA A 585 21.66 1.59 -18.70
CA ALA A 585 22.33 1.05 -17.53
C ALA A 585 21.78 -0.32 -17.09
N VAL A 586 20.45 -0.49 -16.99
CA VAL A 586 19.82 -1.77 -16.63
C VAL A 586 20.16 -2.86 -17.64
N PHE A 587 20.01 -2.58 -18.94
CA PHE A 587 20.36 -3.54 -20.00
C PHE A 587 21.88 -3.75 -20.12
N GLY A 588 22.70 -2.75 -19.80
CA GLY A 588 24.16 -2.88 -19.70
C GLY A 588 24.58 -3.83 -18.59
N GLY A 589 23.99 -3.71 -17.39
CA GLY A 589 24.23 -4.60 -16.26
C GLY A 589 23.79 -6.04 -16.55
N LEU A 590 22.61 -6.21 -17.16
CA LEU A 590 22.12 -7.50 -17.65
C LEU A 590 23.09 -8.14 -18.66
N GLY A 591 23.50 -7.39 -19.68
CA GLY A 591 24.38 -7.88 -20.74
C GLY A 591 25.75 -8.33 -20.21
N LEU A 592 26.34 -7.54 -19.31
CA LEU A 592 27.60 -7.90 -18.66
C LEU A 592 27.46 -9.12 -17.74
N GLY A 593 26.36 -9.21 -16.99
CA GLY A 593 26.08 -10.36 -16.12
C GLY A 593 25.91 -11.67 -16.90
N ILE A 594 25.16 -11.63 -18.02
CA ILE A 594 25.02 -12.78 -18.93
C ILE A 594 26.38 -13.19 -19.50
N LEU A 595 27.23 -12.23 -19.90
CA LEU A 595 28.58 -12.51 -20.39
C LEU A 595 29.41 -13.27 -19.33
N ILE A 596 29.37 -12.81 -18.07
CA ILE A 596 30.08 -13.44 -16.94
C ILE A 596 29.54 -14.87 -16.70
N LEU A 597 28.22 -15.08 -16.71
CA LEU A 597 27.63 -16.41 -16.54
C LEU A 597 28.02 -17.39 -17.65
N ILE A 598 28.10 -16.93 -18.90
CA ILE A 598 28.56 -17.74 -20.03
C ILE A 598 30.03 -18.15 -19.84
N VAL A 599 30.90 -17.21 -19.43
CA VAL A 599 32.30 -17.51 -19.12
C VAL A 599 32.42 -18.52 -17.97
N LEU A 600 31.66 -18.33 -16.90
CA LEU A 600 31.60 -19.27 -15.76
C LEU A 600 31.11 -20.65 -16.20
N TYR A 601 30.07 -20.75 -17.04
CA TYR A 601 29.58 -22.02 -17.58
C TYR A 601 30.70 -22.83 -18.24
N PHE A 602 31.48 -22.21 -19.13
CA PHE A 602 32.56 -22.91 -19.83
C PHE A 602 33.71 -23.29 -18.88
N LEU A 603 34.10 -22.40 -17.95
CA LEU A 603 35.15 -22.68 -16.97
C LEU A 603 34.80 -23.83 -16.02
N LEU A 604 33.53 -23.91 -15.58
CA LEU A 604 33.04 -24.99 -14.71
C LEU A 604 32.89 -26.31 -15.47
N LYS A 605 32.33 -26.26 -16.70
CA LYS A 605 32.19 -27.43 -17.59
C LYS A 605 33.54 -28.03 -18.00
N ALA A 606 34.56 -27.19 -18.18
CA ALA A 606 35.93 -27.63 -18.44
C ALA A 606 36.64 -28.21 -17.19
N GLY A 607 36.04 -28.11 -16.00
CA GLY A 607 36.64 -28.53 -14.74
C GLY A 607 37.79 -27.64 -14.24
N ALA A 608 38.00 -26.47 -14.88
CA ALA A 608 39.07 -25.54 -14.55
C ALA A 608 38.85 -24.84 -13.20
N ILE A 609 37.59 -24.63 -12.82
CA ILE A 609 37.20 -24.10 -11.50
C ILE A 609 36.49 -25.20 -10.71
N ARG A 610 37.10 -25.63 -9.60
CA ARG A 610 36.43 -26.45 -8.58
C ARG A 610 35.71 -25.53 -7.61
N ILE A 611 34.45 -25.17 -7.88
CA ILE A 611 33.64 -24.46 -6.88
C ILE A 611 33.61 -25.28 -5.59
N PRO A 612 33.92 -24.70 -4.42
CA PRO A 612 33.74 -25.34 -3.13
C PRO A 612 32.24 -25.42 -2.83
N VAL A 613 31.54 -26.38 -3.43
CA VAL A 613 30.07 -26.55 -3.39
C VAL A 613 29.51 -26.39 -1.96
N LYS A 614 30.21 -26.93 -0.96
CA LYS A 614 29.81 -26.76 0.45
C LYS A 614 29.78 -25.31 0.91
N GLN A 615 30.79 -24.51 0.57
CA GLN A 615 30.85 -23.10 0.93
C GLN A 615 29.76 -22.31 0.21
N PHE A 616 29.55 -22.56 -1.10
CA PHE A 616 28.43 -21.96 -1.84
C PHE A 616 27.09 -22.25 -1.15
N PHE A 617 26.78 -23.53 -0.91
CA PHE A 617 25.52 -23.91 -0.26
C PHE A 617 25.39 -23.36 1.17
N TYR A 618 26.47 -23.22 1.94
CA TYR A 618 26.41 -22.54 3.24
C TYR A 618 26.09 -21.05 3.08
N ILE A 619 26.81 -20.33 2.21
CA ILE A 619 26.65 -18.88 2.01
C ILE A 619 25.24 -18.56 1.54
N THR A 620 24.73 -19.25 0.52
CA THR A 620 23.36 -19.02 0.02
C THR A 620 22.31 -19.39 1.06
N SER A 621 22.48 -20.49 1.82
CA SER A 621 21.57 -20.82 2.94
C SER A 621 21.51 -19.70 3.99
N TYR A 622 22.65 -19.11 4.38
CA TYR A 622 22.65 -18.01 5.37
C TYR A 622 22.05 -16.72 4.81
N ILE A 623 22.24 -16.42 3.52
CA ILE A 623 21.57 -15.29 2.84
C ILE A 623 20.05 -15.50 2.82
N ILE A 624 19.59 -16.70 2.50
CA ILE A 624 18.16 -17.06 2.53
C ILE A 624 17.59 -16.94 3.96
N PHE A 625 18.31 -17.43 4.98
CA PHE A 625 17.87 -17.29 6.37
C PHE A 625 17.81 -15.83 6.86
N TYR A 626 18.73 -14.99 6.38
CA TYR A 626 18.66 -13.54 6.58
C TYR A 626 17.41 -12.95 5.92
N MET A 627 17.13 -13.27 4.65
CA MET A 627 15.94 -12.78 3.95
C MET A 627 14.63 -13.25 4.59
N VAL A 628 14.58 -14.49 5.07
CA VAL A 628 13.48 -15.03 5.89
C VAL A 628 13.22 -14.18 7.13
N PHE A 629 14.27 -13.78 7.85
CA PHE A 629 14.13 -12.92 9.03
C PHE A 629 13.59 -11.52 8.66
N VAL A 630 14.16 -10.89 7.63
CA VAL A 630 13.75 -9.56 7.15
C VAL A 630 12.30 -9.56 6.66
N PHE A 631 11.94 -10.51 5.80
CA PHE A 631 10.60 -10.63 5.21
C PHE A 631 9.54 -11.03 6.23
N THR A 632 9.91 -11.68 7.34
CA THR A 632 8.97 -11.94 8.45
C THR A 632 8.50 -10.65 9.11
N GLY A 633 9.41 -9.69 9.33
CA GLY A 633 9.05 -8.41 9.95
C GLY A 633 8.35 -7.47 8.98
N LYS A 634 8.90 -7.34 7.77
CA LYS A 634 8.26 -6.55 6.69
C LYS A 634 6.86 -7.06 6.37
N GLY A 635 6.69 -8.34 6.09
CA GLY A 635 5.39 -8.91 5.73
C GLY A 635 4.31 -8.82 6.82
N ILE A 636 4.69 -8.49 8.07
CA ILE A 636 3.73 -8.19 9.14
C ILE A 636 3.53 -6.67 9.31
N ALA A 637 4.54 -5.85 9.01
CA ALA A 637 4.35 -4.41 8.86
C ALA A 637 3.35 -4.09 7.75
N GLU A 638 3.41 -4.77 6.60
CA GLU A 638 2.39 -4.65 5.53
C GLU A 638 0.97 -5.02 6.02
N LEU A 639 0.83 -5.99 6.94
CA LEU A 639 -0.48 -6.34 7.53
C LEU A 639 -0.96 -5.33 8.58
N ILE A 640 -0.04 -4.58 9.19
CA ILE A 640 -0.33 -3.46 10.09
C ILE A 640 -0.78 -2.25 9.27
N GLU A 641 -0.05 -1.92 8.20
CA GLU A 641 -0.38 -0.85 7.26
C GLU A 641 -1.73 -1.12 6.57
N GLY A 642 -1.99 -2.37 6.18
CA GLY A 642 -3.30 -2.88 5.73
C GLY A 642 -4.45 -2.81 6.73
N LYS A 643 -4.22 -2.26 7.93
CA LYS A 643 -5.19 -2.10 9.03
C LYS A 643 -5.87 -3.43 9.45
N VAL A 644 -5.21 -4.56 9.16
CA VAL A 644 -5.64 -5.92 9.53
C VAL A 644 -5.10 -6.32 10.90
N ILE A 645 -3.94 -5.79 11.26
CA ILE A 645 -3.35 -5.90 12.59
C ILE A 645 -3.22 -4.48 13.16
N ILE A 646 -3.74 -4.24 14.36
CA ILE A 646 -3.60 -2.96 15.04
C ILE A 646 -2.21 -2.95 15.72
N PRO A 647 -1.34 -1.94 15.49
CA PRO A 647 0.01 -1.95 16.05
C PRO A 647 0.03 -1.62 17.54
N SER A 648 0.78 -2.40 18.32
CA SER A 648 1.07 -2.12 19.72
C SER A 648 2.54 -1.73 19.88
N LEU A 649 2.80 -0.45 20.18
CA LEU A 649 4.14 0.05 20.47
C LEU A 649 4.74 -0.63 21.70
N ILE A 650 6.03 -1.00 21.63
CA ILE A 650 6.75 -1.51 22.79
C ILE A 650 7.20 -0.35 23.71
N PRO A 651 7.37 -0.55 25.04
CA PRO A 651 7.86 0.50 25.96
C PRO A 651 9.29 1.00 25.72
N MET A 652 10.00 0.44 24.75
CA MET A 652 11.38 0.80 24.38
C MET A 652 11.35 1.40 22.97
N ASN A 653 11.33 2.73 22.88
CA ASN A 653 11.40 3.42 21.60
C ASN A 653 12.77 3.19 20.93
N PHE A 654 12.76 2.63 19.73
CA PHE A 654 13.91 2.53 18.83
C PHE A 654 13.43 2.70 17.38
N GLU A 655 14.31 3.18 16.49
CA GLU A 655 13.94 3.42 15.09
C GLU A 655 13.73 2.12 14.29
N PRO A 656 12.77 2.08 13.34
CA PRO A 656 12.61 0.94 12.44
C PRO A 656 13.89 0.65 11.63
N ILE A 657 14.50 -0.51 11.87
CA ILE A 657 15.71 -1.00 11.22
C ILE A 657 15.31 -1.68 9.91
N LEU A 658 14.93 -0.87 8.91
CA LEU A 658 14.31 -1.32 7.65
C LEU A 658 15.10 -2.39 6.88
N TRP A 659 16.44 -2.32 6.89
CA TRP A 659 17.29 -3.30 6.22
C TRP A 659 17.18 -4.69 6.86
N LEU A 660 16.91 -4.72 8.17
CA LEU A 660 16.74 -5.92 8.98
C LEU A 660 15.25 -6.28 9.18
N GLY A 661 14.33 -5.44 8.67
CA GLY A 661 12.88 -5.60 8.77
C GLY A 661 12.32 -5.45 10.19
N ILE A 662 13.04 -4.80 11.10
CA ILE A 662 12.63 -4.69 12.52
C ILE A 662 11.85 -3.39 12.73
N TYR A 663 10.66 -3.47 13.31
CA TYR A 663 9.77 -2.34 13.62
C TYR A 663 9.46 -2.31 15.14
N PRO A 664 9.11 -1.16 15.74
CA PRO A 664 8.86 -1.04 17.18
C PRO A 664 7.49 -1.59 17.65
N TYR A 665 6.94 -2.58 16.94
CA TYR A 665 5.63 -3.18 17.20
C TYR A 665 5.78 -4.62 17.72
N TYR A 666 5.07 -4.97 18.80
CA TYR A 666 5.06 -6.33 19.33
C TYR A 666 4.71 -7.38 18.26
N GLU A 667 3.77 -7.03 17.40
CA GLU A 667 3.20 -7.87 16.35
C GLU A 667 4.24 -8.23 15.27
N THR A 668 5.23 -7.36 15.01
CA THR A 668 6.36 -7.66 14.10
C THR A 668 7.51 -8.38 14.81
N LEU A 669 7.83 -7.94 16.03
CA LEU A 669 9.00 -8.41 16.80
C LEU A 669 8.85 -9.85 17.29
N ILE A 670 7.67 -10.22 17.79
CA ILE A 670 7.44 -11.55 18.34
C ILE A 670 7.59 -12.63 17.25
N PRO A 671 6.97 -12.51 16.06
CA PRO A 671 7.17 -13.47 14.96
C PRO A 671 8.61 -13.49 14.42
N GLN A 672 9.29 -12.34 14.27
CA GLN A 672 10.71 -12.33 13.89
C GLN A 672 11.59 -13.07 14.90
N PHE A 673 11.36 -12.87 16.20
CA PHE A 673 12.08 -13.55 17.26
C PHE A 673 11.82 -15.07 17.27
N ILE A 674 10.56 -15.49 17.04
CA ILE A 674 10.18 -16.89 16.87
C ILE A 674 10.92 -17.50 15.66
N VAL A 675 10.92 -16.83 14.50
CA VAL A 675 11.63 -17.28 13.30
C VAL A 675 13.14 -17.38 13.54
N LEU A 676 13.76 -16.42 14.23
CA LEU A 676 15.16 -16.47 14.62
C LEU A 676 15.48 -17.70 15.50
N ILE A 677 14.64 -17.99 16.50
CA ILE A 677 14.76 -19.20 17.33
C ILE A 677 14.63 -20.47 16.47
N MET A 678 13.65 -20.53 15.56
CA MET A 678 13.47 -21.67 14.66
C MET A 678 14.68 -21.87 13.73
N LEU A 679 15.27 -20.79 13.20
CA LEU A 679 16.49 -20.83 12.41
C LEU A 679 17.67 -21.39 13.21
N ILE A 680 17.90 -20.89 14.43
CA ILE A 680 18.97 -21.37 15.32
C ILE A 680 18.79 -22.86 15.65
N ILE A 681 17.59 -23.27 16.07
CA ILE A 681 17.27 -24.67 16.41
C ILE A 681 17.45 -25.57 15.17
N GLY A 682 16.94 -25.14 14.01
CA GLY A 682 17.08 -25.89 12.76
C GLY A 682 18.54 -26.09 12.34
N ILE A 683 19.38 -25.06 12.47
CA ILE A 683 20.82 -25.15 12.21
C ILE A 683 21.51 -26.13 13.18
N LEU A 684 21.16 -26.09 14.47
CA LEU A 684 21.69 -26.99 15.50
C LEU A 684 21.27 -28.46 15.24
N ILE A 685 19.99 -28.71 14.94
CA ILE A 685 19.49 -30.05 14.60
C ILE A 685 20.19 -30.58 13.34
N THR A 686 20.32 -29.77 12.30
CA THR A 686 21.00 -30.17 11.04
C THR A 686 22.45 -30.57 11.32
N LYS A 687 23.19 -29.77 12.11
CA LYS A 687 24.55 -30.08 12.57
C LYS A 687 24.63 -31.37 13.42
N GLN A 688 23.64 -31.64 14.28
CA GLN A 688 23.59 -32.87 15.08
C GLN A 688 23.31 -34.12 14.25
N ILE A 689 22.38 -34.05 13.29
CA ILE A 689 22.08 -35.15 12.36
C ILE A 689 23.32 -35.47 11.53
N SER A 690 24.01 -34.45 11.02
CA SER A 690 25.28 -34.62 10.30
C SER A 690 26.36 -35.28 11.17
N LYS A 691 26.44 -34.96 12.48
CA LYS A 691 27.39 -35.63 13.40
C LYS A 691 27.01 -37.09 13.71
N LYS A 692 25.72 -37.43 13.86
CA LYS A 692 25.28 -38.82 14.10
C LYS A 692 25.54 -39.72 12.88
N GLY A 693 25.36 -39.20 11.66
CA GLY A 693 25.66 -39.93 10.41
C GLY A 693 27.15 -40.20 10.12
N VAL A 694 28.06 -39.83 11.02
CA VAL A 694 29.51 -40.12 10.94
C VAL A 694 29.95 -41.17 11.99
N LYS A 695 29.03 -41.64 12.84
CA LYS A 695 29.27 -42.66 13.88
C LYS A 695 28.52 -43.99 13.63
N SER A 696 28.08 -44.24 12.40
CA SER A 696 27.43 -45.49 11.95
C SER A 696 27.97 -45.91 10.59
#